data_AF-A0A3Q7PU48-F1
#
_entry.id   AF-A0A3Q7PU48-F1
#
_cell.length_a   1.000
_cell.length_b   1.000
_cell.length_c   1.000
_cell.angle_alpha   90.00
_cell.angle_beta   90.00
_cell.angle_gamma   90.00
#
_symmetry.space_group_name_H-M   'P 1'
#
loop_
_entity.id
_entity.type
_entity.pdbx_description
1 polymer ?
#
loop_
_entity_poly.entity_id
_entity_poly.type
_entity_poly.pdbx_seq_one_letter_code
_entity_poly.pdbx_strand_id
1 'polypeptide(L)'
;MASPEQDMVAKFPIRGWRVWPRSDLGRRRALPSGAGLCRLLPLGPLSARLSALGAGPVPSCSPFSIDSVFERRSTVAMDDLGENTTVLSTLRSLNSFISQRVEAGSGLDASASAPSSLQMQYQQSMQLEERAERIRSKSQVVQVEREKMQMELSHKRARVELERAASTSARRYEREVDRNQELLTRIRQLQEREAEAEEKMKEQLERHRLCKQSLDAAGQKLREKEDGLAAAGETISALKAKVSELQWSMMNQEMQVKSLESEKQELKEQLALQHKKCEEANQKVQELQASQEARADQEQRIRDLEQKLSLQEQDAAVVKNMKSELVRLPKMERELKQLREESAYLREMRETNGLLREELEGLRRRLGRQEKTRESLVVLELEKERLLAKLQSWERLEQTTGLSIRTPEDLSRFIVDLQQREVALQDRNNTVTSSARGLEKARQQLQEEVRQASSQLLEERKKRETQEALARRLQKRVLLLTKERDGMRAILGSYDSELTAAEYSPQLTRRMREAEDMVQKVHAHSSEMEAQLSQALEELGGQKQRADMLEMEVKMLQSQSSAAEQSFPLSREEASSLRLKIEELEGERSRLEEDKKMLEMQLERFTLQGSYDQSRTKVLHMSMNPASAAKQRLRGDQARLQEECEQLRELVRALERGGPVPAGLEAAASLPSSTELTAAQTGSDQGALESGMDAHAVGRADGGL
;
A
#
# COMPACT_ATOMS: atom_id res chain seq x y z
N MET A 1 -89.42 -1.95 -47.04
CA MET A 1 -89.70 -0.74 -47.84
C MET A 1 -88.39 0.02 -48.02
N ALA A 2 -88.26 0.80 -49.10
CA ALA A 2 -87.26 1.86 -49.32
C ALA A 2 -85.80 1.62 -48.87
N SER A 3 -84.98 1.16 -49.83
CA SER A 3 -83.64 1.73 -50.08
C SER A 3 -83.79 3.02 -50.94
N PRO A 4 -82.73 3.67 -51.48
CA PRO A 4 -81.27 3.58 -51.26
C PRO A 4 -80.60 4.97 -51.10
N GLU A 5 -79.26 5.03 -51.09
CA GLU A 5 -78.34 5.78 -52.00
C GLU A 5 -76.89 5.66 -51.41
N GLN A 6 -75.78 5.39 -52.11
CA GLN A 6 -75.18 5.92 -53.37
C GLN A 6 -74.64 7.36 -53.22
N ASP A 7 -73.46 7.78 -53.72
CA ASP A 7 -72.31 7.15 -54.42
C ASP A 7 -71.05 8.11 -54.23
N MET A 8 -69.85 8.08 -54.83
CA MET A 8 -69.21 7.33 -55.94
C MET A 8 -67.64 7.37 -55.85
N VAL A 9 -66.98 6.52 -56.66
CA VAL A 9 -65.80 6.74 -57.59
C VAL A 9 -64.89 7.99 -57.37
N ALA A 10 -63.54 7.97 -57.49
CA ALA A 10 -62.57 7.33 -58.43
C ALA A 10 -61.19 7.05 -57.77
N LYS A 11 -60.29 6.11 -58.15
CA LYS A 11 -59.68 5.63 -59.43
C LYS A 11 -58.47 6.44 -60.00
N PHE A 12 -57.23 6.03 -59.61
CA PHE A 12 -56.00 5.84 -60.46
C PHE A 12 -55.39 7.04 -61.26
N PRO A 13 -54.22 6.92 -61.97
CA PRO A 13 -52.97 6.15 -61.75
C PRO A 13 -51.60 6.88 -62.02
N ILE A 14 -50.51 6.32 -61.49
CA ILE A 14 -49.13 6.14 -62.06
C ILE A 14 -48.40 7.31 -62.80
N ARG A 15 -47.25 7.75 -62.23
CA ARG A 15 -45.93 8.18 -62.79
C ARG A 15 -45.30 9.15 -61.76
N GLY A 16 -44.04 9.12 -61.32
CA GLY A 16 -42.84 8.41 -61.77
C GLY A 16 -41.98 9.28 -62.69
N TRP A 17 -40.81 9.76 -62.23
CA TRP A 17 -39.68 10.31 -63.02
C TRP A 17 -38.40 10.44 -62.16
N ARG A 18 -37.22 10.59 -62.79
CA ARG A 18 -35.90 10.78 -62.13
C ARG A 18 -35.43 12.23 -62.26
N VAL A 19 -34.76 12.77 -61.24
CA VAL A 19 -33.85 13.92 -61.39
C VAL A 19 -32.58 13.76 -60.55
N TRP A 20 -31.45 13.71 -61.26
CA TRP A 20 -30.06 14.04 -60.91
C TRP A 20 -29.45 14.57 -62.25
N PRO A 21 -28.30 15.27 -62.31
CA PRO A 21 -27.44 15.80 -61.26
C PRO A 21 -27.07 17.30 -61.44
N ARG A 22 -26.33 17.88 -60.48
CA ARG A 22 -25.13 18.73 -60.66
C ARG A 22 -24.48 18.90 -59.28
N SER A 23 -23.17 18.75 -59.01
CA SER A 23 -21.92 18.93 -59.79
C SER A 23 -21.46 20.38 -59.90
N ASP A 24 -20.48 20.73 -59.06
CA ASP A 24 -19.29 21.55 -59.37
C ASP A 24 -18.19 21.11 -58.36
N LEU A 25 -17.00 20.64 -58.79
CA LEU A 25 -15.81 21.35 -59.30
C LEU A 25 -15.03 22.11 -58.21
N GLY A 26 -13.75 21.78 -57.90
CA GLY A 26 -12.92 20.65 -58.36
C GLY A 26 -11.40 20.84 -58.12
N ARG A 27 -10.58 19.91 -58.66
CA ARG A 27 -9.08 19.88 -58.69
C ARG A 27 -8.44 19.61 -57.30
N ARG A 28 -7.50 18.69 -57.04
CA ARG A 28 -6.44 17.91 -57.77
C ARG A 28 -5.17 18.68 -58.20
N ARG A 29 -4.03 18.17 -57.68
CA ARG A 29 -2.59 18.49 -57.97
C ARG A 29 -2.11 19.84 -57.40
N ALA A 30 -0.82 20.06 -57.08
CA ALA A 30 0.38 19.26 -57.37
C ALA A 30 1.46 19.32 -56.24
N LEU A 31 2.50 18.48 -56.35
CA LEU A 31 3.83 18.71 -55.75
C LEU A 31 4.60 19.76 -56.58
N PRO A 32 5.39 20.63 -55.93
CA PRO A 32 6.87 20.60 -56.01
C PRO A 32 7.50 20.61 -54.60
N SER A 33 8.73 20.16 -54.27
CA SER A 33 10.06 20.12 -54.92
C SER A 33 10.90 21.41 -54.82
N GLY A 34 12.10 21.32 -54.22
CA GLY A 34 13.06 22.42 -53.96
C GLY A 34 13.11 22.77 -52.46
N ALA A 35 14.19 22.56 -51.70
CA ALA A 35 15.60 22.98 -51.83
C ALA A 35 15.79 24.50 -51.66
N GLY A 36 16.63 24.99 -50.73
CA GLY A 36 17.45 24.29 -49.73
C GLY A 36 18.50 25.21 -49.09
N LEU A 37 19.66 24.64 -48.74
CA LEU A 37 20.94 25.29 -48.41
C LEU A 37 21.15 25.96 -47.02
N CYS A 38 22.40 25.79 -46.57
CA CYS A 38 23.18 26.67 -45.68
C CYS A 38 22.67 27.00 -44.26
N ARG A 39 23.21 26.27 -43.29
CA ARG A 39 24.19 26.89 -42.39
C ARG A 39 25.39 25.98 -42.11
N LEU A 40 26.48 26.25 -42.81
CA LEU A 40 27.81 25.78 -42.44
C LEU A 40 28.26 26.49 -41.16
N LEU A 41 29.10 25.79 -40.38
CA LEU A 41 30.16 26.37 -39.55
C LEU A 41 30.97 27.41 -40.36
N PRO A 42 31.62 28.44 -39.77
CA PRO A 42 32.81 28.15 -38.95
C PRO A 42 33.25 29.22 -37.92
N LEU A 43 34.46 29.00 -37.38
CA LEU A 43 35.36 29.94 -36.71
C LEU A 43 34.88 30.61 -35.40
N GLY A 44 35.52 30.23 -34.29
CA GLY A 44 35.73 31.13 -33.16
C GLY A 44 37.17 31.65 -33.11
N PRO A 45 37.54 32.50 -32.13
CA PRO A 45 38.93 32.72 -31.72
C PRO A 45 39.34 31.63 -30.71
N LEU A 46 40.53 31.04 -30.74
CA LEU A 46 41.85 31.67 -30.54
C LEU A 46 41.94 32.51 -29.26
N SER A 47 42.31 31.87 -28.15
CA SER A 47 43.05 32.51 -27.05
C SER A 47 44.12 31.58 -26.51
N ALA A 48 45.28 31.58 -27.18
CA ALA A 48 46.51 30.99 -26.67
C ALA A 48 47.62 32.06 -26.70
N ARG A 49 47.78 32.76 -25.57
CA ARG A 49 48.95 33.58 -25.19
C ARG A 49 49.12 33.42 -23.67
N LEU A 50 50.29 33.13 -23.10
CA LEU A 50 51.61 33.77 -23.21
C LEU A 50 51.58 35.27 -22.86
N SER A 51 51.74 35.61 -21.59
CA SER A 51 52.92 36.36 -21.09
C SER A 51 52.90 36.54 -19.56
N ALA A 52 54.08 36.83 -18.99
CA ALA A 52 54.33 37.00 -17.56
C ALA A 52 54.13 38.46 -17.06
N LEU A 53 54.58 38.72 -15.83
CA LEU A 53 54.62 40.00 -15.06
C LEU A 53 53.32 40.33 -14.28
N GLY A 54 53.35 40.67 -12.98
CA GLY A 54 54.46 40.62 -12.02
C GLY A 54 54.17 41.28 -10.64
N ALA A 55 55.16 41.23 -9.73
CA ALA A 55 55.40 42.11 -8.56
C ALA A 55 54.58 42.02 -7.23
N GLY A 56 54.94 41.07 -6.36
CA GLY A 56 55.15 41.25 -4.88
C GLY A 56 53.98 41.60 -3.93
N PRO A 57 54.22 41.80 -2.60
CA PRO A 57 55.44 41.55 -1.79
C PRO A 57 55.24 40.52 -0.62
N VAL A 58 56.21 39.65 -0.25
CA VAL A 58 57.18 39.72 0.91
C VAL A 58 56.55 39.64 2.32
N PRO A 59 57.13 38.98 3.38
CA PRO A 59 58.30 38.05 3.51
C PRO A 59 57.82 36.59 3.89
N SER A 60 58.57 35.61 4.44
CA SER A 60 59.86 35.56 5.19
C SER A 60 60.53 34.17 5.23
N CYS A 61 61.83 34.17 5.58
CA CYS A 61 62.65 33.04 6.09
C CYS A 61 63.02 31.90 5.14
N SER A 62 64.29 31.93 4.70
CA SER A 62 65.06 30.79 4.17
C SER A 62 66.21 30.46 5.12
N PRO A 63 66.65 29.19 5.25
CA PRO A 63 67.85 28.82 6.01
C PRO A 63 69.13 29.25 5.27
N PHE A 64 70.22 29.46 6.02
CA PHE A 64 71.55 29.77 5.49
C PHE A 64 72.51 28.59 5.67
N SER A 65 73.15 28.15 4.58
CA SER A 65 74.36 27.32 4.63
C SER A 65 75.61 28.20 4.75
N ILE A 66 76.68 27.64 5.31
CA ILE A 66 77.95 28.35 5.56
C ILE A 66 79.02 27.91 4.58
N ASP A 67 79.47 28.86 3.75
CA ASP A 67 80.78 28.93 3.06
C ASP A 67 80.81 30.30 2.33
N SER A 68 81.92 31.03 2.16
CA SER A 68 83.29 30.88 2.67
C SER A 68 84.06 32.23 2.46
N VAL A 69 85.39 32.20 2.51
CA VAL A 69 86.35 33.25 2.09
C VAL A 69 86.65 34.41 3.06
N PHE A 70 87.94 34.47 3.38
CA PHE A 70 88.73 35.44 4.11
C PHE A 70 89.23 36.55 3.17
N GLU A 71 89.02 37.84 3.48
CA GLU A 71 89.80 38.93 2.87
C GLU A 71 90.02 40.12 3.85
N ARG A 72 90.92 41.05 3.49
CA ARG A 72 91.72 41.87 4.43
C ARG A 72 91.98 43.29 3.93
N ARG A 73 91.41 44.31 4.60
CA ARG A 73 91.87 45.73 4.70
C ARG A 73 91.03 46.43 5.80
N SER A 74 91.51 47.27 6.73
CA SER A 74 92.56 48.31 6.80
C SER A 74 92.00 49.75 6.70
N THR A 75 91.55 50.29 7.83
CA THR A 75 91.58 51.71 8.26
C THR A 75 91.87 51.65 9.77
N VAL A 76 92.85 52.33 10.38
CA VAL A 76 93.45 53.67 10.19
C VAL A 76 92.49 54.79 10.60
N ALA A 77 92.55 55.12 11.89
CA ALA A 77 92.34 56.44 12.46
C ALA A 77 93.39 56.61 13.58
N MET A 78 94.07 57.76 13.61
CA MET A 78 95.02 58.16 14.65
C MET A 78 94.42 59.33 15.45
N ASP A 79 95.27 60.00 16.25
CA ASP A 79 95.12 61.39 16.72
C ASP A 79 94.18 61.56 17.95
N ASP A 80 94.56 62.29 19.01
CA ASP A 80 95.90 62.77 19.42
C ASP A 80 95.93 63.19 20.91
N LEU A 81 97.10 63.65 21.40
CA LEU A 81 97.38 64.32 22.68
C LEU A 81 97.26 63.44 23.95
N GLY A 82 98.09 63.55 24.99
CA GLY A 82 99.31 64.33 25.29
C GLY A 82 99.89 63.79 26.62
N GLU A 83 101.10 64.10 27.10
CA GLU A 83 102.05 65.19 26.79
C GLU A 83 103.52 64.71 26.89
N ASN A 84 104.48 65.49 26.35
CA ASN A 84 105.90 65.12 26.30
C ASN A 84 106.76 65.79 27.41
N THR A 85 107.06 65.08 28.50
CA THR A 85 108.17 65.39 29.43
C THR A 85 108.69 64.08 30.05
N THR A 86 110.00 63.77 30.15
CA THR A 86 111.22 64.59 30.08
C THR A 86 112.37 63.92 29.30
N VAL A 87 112.83 64.51 28.19
CA VAL A 87 114.07 64.10 27.49
C VAL A 87 115.12 65.25 27.44
N LEU A 88 114.83 66.38 28.10
CA LEU A 88 115.64 67.61 28.00
C LEU A 88 115.99 68.24 29.37
N SER A 89 116.69 67.50 30.25
CA SER A 89 117.19 68.05 31.53
C SER A 89 118.60 67.62 31.95
N THR A 90 119.04 66.39 31.66
CA THR A 90 120.38 65.88 32.08
C THR A 90 121.48 66.00 31.03
N LEU A 91 121.17 66.42 29.79
CA LEU A 91 122.15 66.80 28.77
C LEU A 91 122.48 68.31 28.77
N ARG A 92 122.41 68.95 29.95
CA ARG A 92 122.78 70.37 30.13
C ARG A 92 123.58 70.68 31.41
N SER A 93 123.87 69.69 32.25
CA SER A 93 124.66 69.83 33.49
C SER A 93 126.13 69.40 33.37
N LEU A 94 126.53 68.78 32.26
CA LEU A 94 127.92 68.37 31.99
C LEU A 94 128.75 69.41 31.22
N ASN A 95 128.22 70.62 31.02
CA ASN A 95 128.89 71.69 30.26
C ASN A 95 128.95 73.05 31.01
N SER A 96 128.85 73.03 32.34
CA SER A 96 129.08 74.19 33.22
C SER A 96 130.15 73.95 34.30
N PHE A 97 130.63 72.71 34.46
CA PHE A 97 131.56 72.32 35.54
C PHE A 97 133.02 72.14 35.09
N ILE A 98 133.33 72.41 33.81
CA ILE A 98 134.68 72.25 33.22
C ILE A 98 135.35 73.60 32.90
N SER A 99 134.59 74.71 32.99
CA SER A 99 135.06 76.06 32.57
C SER A 99 135.12 77.10 33.71
N GLN A 100 135.19 76.66 34.98
CA GLN A 100 135.65 77.51 36.09
C GLN A 100 136.92 76.93 36.72
N ARG A 101 138.05 77.55 36.34
CA ARG A 101 139.39 77.46 36.93
C ARG A 101 139.89 78.92 37.00
N VAL A 102 140.95 79.21 37.80
CA VAL A 102 141.65 80.52 37.91
C VAL A 102 140.84 81.51 38.81
N GLU A 103 141.35 82.08 39.91
CA GLU A 103 142.69 81.98 40.56
C GLU A 103 142.71 82.47 42.04
N ALA A 104 143.92 82.47 42.63
CA ALA A 104 144.40 83.26 43.79
C ALA A 104 144.22 82.73 45.24
N GLY A 105 145.26 82.98 46.06
CA GLY A 105 145.42 82.56 47.47
C GLY A 105 146.18 81.22 47.60
N SER A 106 147.50 81.13 47.82
CA SER A 106 148.47 82.00 48.52
C SER A 106 148.12 82.26 49.99
N GLY A 107 148.93 81.86 50.98
CA GLY A 107 150.18 81.10 50.94
C GLY A 107 150.80 81.02 52.36
N LEU A 108 152.00 80.43 52.50
CA LEU A 108 153.12 80.91 53.36
C LEU A 108 154.25 79.85 53.45
N ASP A 109 155.48 80.34 53.60
CA ASP A 109 156.71 79.56 53.43
C ASP A 109 157.40 79.11 54.73
N ALA A 110 158.22 78.08 54.55
CA ALA A 110 159.49 77.75 55.22
C ALA A 110 159.88 78.36 56.58
N SER A 111 160.42 77.49 57.44
CA SER A 111 161.72 77.74 58.08
C SER A 111 162.42 76.40 58.37
N ALA A 112 163.75 76.41 58.52
CA ALA A 112 164.58 75.21 58.48
C ALA A 112 165.38 74.96 59.76
N SER A 113 165.39 73.70 60.22
CA SER A 113 166.47 73.12 61.02
C SER A 113 166.41 71.59 60.96
N ALA A 114 167.54 70.94 60.66
CA ALA A 114 167.68 69.49 60.56
C ALA A 114 168.07 68.85 61.91
N PRO A 115 168.15 67.50 62.06
CA PRO A 115 167.48 66.42 61.31
C PRO A 115 166.84 65.33 62.22
N SER A 116 165.68 64.76 61.85
CA SER A 116 165.23 63.47 62.42
C SER A 116 164.28 62.66 61.51
N SER A 117 164.78 61.51 61.03
CA SER A 117 164.09 60.37 60.37
C SER A 117 162.90 60.63 59.41
N LEU A 118 163.17 60.43 58.11
CA LEU A 118 162.18 60.39 57.01
C LEU A 118 161.03 59.37 57.23
N GLN A 119 161.26 58.35 58.06
CA GLN A 119 160.38 57.19 58.23
C GLN A 119 159.01 57.56 58.84
N MET A 120 158.98 58.54 59.75
CA MET A 120 157.74 59.01 60.39
C MET A 120 156.79 59.68 59.37
N GLN A 121 157.35 60.42 58.41
CA GLN A 121 156.56 61.16 57.43
C GLN A 121 155.91 60.20 56.41
N TYR A 122 156.62 59.14 56.00
CA TYR A 122 156.05 58.09 55.15
C TYR A 122 154.92 57.33 55.87
N GLN A 123 155.10 57.01 57.17
CA GLN A 123 154.05 56.39 57.98
C GLN A 123 152.80 57.28 58.12
N GLN A 124 152.97 58.60 58.27
CA GLN A 124 151.85 59.53 58.29
C GLN A 124 151.13 59.61 56.93
N SER A 125 151.88 59.59 55.81
CA SER A 125 151.30 59.56 54.46
C SER A 125 150.47 58.29 54.23
N MET A 126 151.04 57.11 54.54
CA MET A 126 150.33 55.83 54.51
C MET A 126 149.03 55.86 55.34
N GLN A 127 149.07 56.40 56.56
CA GLN A 127 147.88 56.50 57.41
C GLN A 127 146.80 57.44 56.84
N LEU A 128 147.17 58.50 56.12
CA LEU A 128 146.23 59.38 55.45
C LEU A 128 145.63 58.72 54.19
N GLU A 129 146.43 57.98 53.43
CA GLU A 129 145.97 57.23 52.27
C GLU A 129 145.04 56.08 52.67
N GLU A 130 145.39 55.28 53.69
CA GLU A 130 144.49 54.29 54.29
C GLU A 130 143.17 54.91 54.78
N ARG A 131 143.20 56.12 55.34
CA ARG A 131 141.97 56.83 55.76
C ARG A 131 141.15 57.26 54.55
N ALA A 132 141.79 57.76 53.49
CA ALA A 132 141.13 58.07 52.23
C ALA A 132 140.51 56.82 51.59
N GLU A 133 141.20 55.66 51.60
CA GLU A 133 140.65 54.38 51.13
C GLU A 133 139.52 53.84 51.99
N ARG A 134 139.60 53.98 53.31
CA ARG A 134 138.50 53.66 54.24
C ARG A 134 137.30 54.58 54.03
N ILE A 135 137.49 55.80 53.52
CA ILE A 135 136.39 56.71 53.12
C ILE A 135 135.85 56.34 51.74
N ARG A 136 136.72 56.06 50.74
CA ARG A 136 136.35 55.61 49.39
C ARG A 136 135.53 54.33 49.44
N SER A 137 135.99 53.30 50.17
CA SER A 137 135.29 52.02 50.31
C SER A 137 133.97 52.15 51.07
N LYS A 138 133.90 52.95 52.15
CA LYS A 138 132.61 53.26 52.81
C LYS A 138 131.64 54.00 51.89
N SER A 139 132.13 54.92 51.06
CA SER A 139 131.30 55.62 50.06
C SER A 139 130.81 54.68 48.97
N GLN A 140 131.65 53.74 48.51
CA GLN A 140 131.26 52.69 47.56
C GLN A 140 130.22 51.73 48.16
N VAL A 141 130.38 51.31 49.41
CA VAL A 141 129.38 50.50 50.14
C VAL A 141 128.06 51.24 50.22
N VAL A 142 128.05 52.50 50.69
CA VAL A 142 126.82 53.32 50.77
C VAL A 142 126.20 53.58 49.40
N GLN A 143 126.99 53.68 48.32
CA GLN A 143 126.47 53.77 46.96
C GLN A 143 125.81 52.44 46.53
N VAL A 144 126.48 51.31 46.68
CA VAL A 144 125.95 49.99 46.32
C VAL A 144 124.73 49.63 47.18
N GLU A 145 124.67 50.06 48.44
CA GLU A 145 123.49 49.92 49.31
C GLU A 145 122.30 50.75 48.80
N ARG A 146 122.53 51.98 48.31
CA ARG A 146 121.49 52.81 47.67
C ARG A 146 121.01 52.20 46.36
N GLU A 147 121.93 51.74 45.51
CA GLU A 147 121.62 51.07 44.23
C GLU A 147 120.86 49.76 44.46
N LYS A 148 121.30 48.93 45.44
CA LYS A 148 120.58 47.74 45.89
C LYS A 148 119.18 48.09 46.38
N MET A 149 119.02 49.09 47.24
CA MET A 149 117.71 49.50 47.75
C MET A 149 116.81 50.04 46.63
N GLN A 150 117.36 50.79 45.67
CA GLN A 150 116.65 51.26 44.47
C GLN A 150 116.21 50.09 43.58
N MET A 151 117.06 49.08 43.37
CA MET A 151 116.75 47.87 42.60
C MET A 151 115.76 46.94 43.32
N GLU A 152 115.83 46.84 44.65
CA GLU A 152 114.82 46.16 45.44
C GLU A 152 113.47 46.88 45.34
N LEU A 153 113.44 48.20 45.38
CA LEU A 153 112.22 49.00 45.24
C LEU A 153 111.65 48.93 43.81
N SER A 154 112.48 48.93 42.77
CA SER A 154 112.02 48.74 41.38
C SER A 154 111.50 47.33 41.14
N HIS A 155 112.17 46.29 41.66
CA HIS A 155 111.68 44.91 41.59
C HIS A 155 110.38 44.72 42.37
N LYS A 156 110.24 45.32 43.57
CA LYS A 156 108.99 45.32 44.34
C LYS A 156 107.85 46.02 43.58
N ARG A 157 108.13 47.15 42.89
CA ARG A 157 107.16 47.83 42.01
C ARG A 157 106.75 46.96 40.82
N ALA A 158 107.72 46.47 40.04
CA ALA A 158 107.48 45.62 38.88
C ALA A 158 106.70 44.35 39.24
N ARG A 159 107.00 43.71 40.37
CA ARG A 159 106.22 42.57 40.88
C ARG A 159 104.76 42.96 41.20
N VAL A 160 104.54 44.07 41.92
CA VAL A 160 103.20 44.56 42.23
C VAL A 160 102.44 44.99 40.96
N GLU A 161 103.13 45.51 39.95
CA GLU A 161 102.56 45.85 38.64
C GLU A 161 102.18 44.60 37.84
N LEU A 162 102.99 43.54 37.87
CA LEU A 162 102.66 42.24 37.27
C LEU A 162 101.51 41.53 38.00
N GLU A 163 101.50 41.54 39.34
CA GLU A 163 100.39 40.99 40.14
C GLU A 163 99.09 41.78 39.90
N ARG A 164 99.17 43.11 39.77
CA ARG A 164 98.04 43.95 39.33
C ARG A 164 97.59 43.58 37.93
N ALA A 165 98.50 43.51 36.96
CA ALA A 165 98.17 43.14 35.58
C ALA A 165 97.48 41.77 35.51
N ALA A 166 98.03 40.75 36.18
CA ALA A 166 97.45 39.42 36.30
C ALA A 166 96.06 39.43 36.97
N SER A 167 95.87 40.20 38.04
CA SER A 167 94.54 40.34 38.65
C SER A 167 93.54 41.06 37.74
N THR A 168 93.98 42.00 36.90
CA THR A 168 93.11 42.66 35.92
C THR A 168 92.80 41.78 34.71
N SER A 169 93.70 40.89 34.28
CA SER A 169 93.43 39.93 33.21
C SER A 169 92.55 38.78 33.69
N ALA A 170 92.79 38.23 34.90
CA ALA A 170 91.89 37.27 35.54
C ALA A 170 90.45 37.82 35.60
N ARG A 171 90.27 39.03 36.13
CA ARG A 171 88.97 39.73 36.15
C ARG A 171 88.39 40.04 34.78
N ARG A 172 89.18 40.08 33.70
CA ARG A 172 88.65 40.17 32.33
C ARG A 172 88.13 38.80 31.90
N TYR A 173 88.92 37.74 32.07
CA TYR A 173 88.50 36.37 31.74
C TYR A 173 87.26 35.92 32.51
N GLU A 174 87.15 36.25 33.80
CA GLU A 174 85.93 36.02 34.61
C GLU A 174 84.70 36.62 33.91
N ARG A 175 84.73 37.91 33.56
CA ARG A 175 83.63 38.58 32.86
C ARG A 175 83.36 38.04 31.45
N GLU A 176 84.39 37.60 30.72
CA GLU A 176 84.15 36.94 29.44
C GLU A 176 83.54 35.54 29.63
N VAL A 177 83.87 34.82 30.70
CA VAL A 177 83.20 33.55 31.08
C VAL A 177 81.75 33.80 31.47
N ASP A 178 81.46 34.83 32.27
CA ASP A 178 80.10 35.23 32.64
C ASP A 178 79.26 35.56 31.38
N ARG A 179 79.78 36.41 30.49
CA ARG A 179 79.14 36.72 29.20
C ARG A 179 78.95 35.49 28.32
N ASN A 180 79.90 34.57 28.29
CA ASN A 180 79.75 33.33 27.53
C ASN A 180 78.66 32.43 28.14
N GLN A 181 78.45 32.44 29.46
CA GLN A 181 77.33 31.76 30.10
C GLN A 181 75.99 32.45 29.80
N GLU A 182 75.93 33.79 29.79
CA GLU A 182 74.76 34.56 29.35
C GLU A 182 74.43 34.27 27.88
N LEU A 183 75.42 34.21 27.00
CA LEU A 183 75.25 33.86 25.59
C LEU A 183 74.80 32.40 25.41
N LEU A 184 75.38 31.45 26.14
CA LEU A 184 74.97 30.03 26.09
C LEU A 184 73.56 29.80 26.63
N THR A 185 73.17 30.45 27.73
CA THR A 185 71.79 30.40 28.23
C THR A 185 70.82 31.08 27.26
N ARG A 186 71.23 32.16 26.58
CA ARG A 186 70.43 32.80 25.53
C ARG A 186 70.27 31.93 24.28
N ILE A 187 71.32 31.22 23.87
CA ILE A 187 71.24 30.26 22.75
C ILE A 187 70.26 29.13 23.09
N ARG A 188 70.33 28.57 24.31
CA ARG A 188 69.36 27.55 24.76
C ARG A 188 67.92 28.07 24.74
N GLN A 189 67.66 29.27 25.28
CA GLN A 189 66.34 29.91 25.21
C GLN A 189 65.83 30.11 23.77
N LEU A 190 66.72 30.31 22.79
CA LEU A 190 66.34 30.42 21.39
C LEU A 190 66.05 29.05 20.77
N GLN A 191 66.86 28.03 21.07
CA GLN A 191 66.65 26.64 20.64
C GLN A 191 65.36 26.04 21.24
N GLU A 192 65.05 26.33 22.50
CA GLU A 192 63.79 25.94 23.16
C GLU A 192 62.58 26.57 22.44
N ARG A 193 62.67 27.86 22.06
CA ARG A 193 61.61 28.57 21.32
C ARG A 193 61.48 28.10 19.86
N GLU A 194 62.59 27.71 19.25
CA GLU A 194 62.62 27.14 17.89
C GLU A 194 61.96 25.76 17.89
N ALA A 195 62.32 24.89 18.83
CA ALA A 195 61.65 23.60 19.04
C ALA A 195 60.16 23.76 19.38
N GLU A 196 59.79 24.68 20.27
CA GLU A 196 58.39 25.03 20.54
C GLU A 196 57.64 25.48 19.27
N ALA A 197 58.28 26.24 18.38
CA ALA A 197 57.68 26.70 17.13
C ALA A 197 57.57 25.56 16.10
N GLU A 198 58.55 24.66 16.04
CA GLU A 198 58.47 23.44 15.24
C GLU A 198 57.34 22.52 15.70
N GLU A 199 57.21 22.25 17.01
CA GLU A 199 56.12 21.40 17.52
C GLU A 199 54.74 22.03 17.25
N LYS A 200 54.59 23.33 17.48
CA LYS A 200 53.37 24.06 17.09
C LYS A 200 53.10 23.97 15.58
N MET A 201 54.13 23.97 14.73
CA MET A 201 54.00 23.80 13.28
C MET A 201 53.60 22.36 12.90
N LYS A 202 54.21 21.35 13.53
CA LYS A 202 53.86 19.92 13.37
C LYS A 202 52.40 19.69 13.78
N GLU A 203 51.96 20.19 14.93
CA GLU A 203 50.55 20.13 15.36
C GLU A 203 49.60 20.77 14.33
N GLN A 204 49.94 21.92 13.74
CA GLN A 204 49.09 22.56 12.73
C GLN A 204 49.05 21.75 11.43
N LEU A 205 50.15 21.12 11.01
CA LEU A 205 50.14 20.18 9.88
C LEU A 205 49.27 18.96 10.16
N GLU A 206 49.29 18.42 11.38
CA GLU A 206 48.43 17.29 11.77
C GLU A 206 46.95 17.68 11.84
N ARG A 207 46.61 18.83 12.45
CA ARG A 207 45.24 19.39 12.45
C ARG A 207 44.72 19.59 11.02
N HIS A 208 45.55 20.14 10.14
CA HIS A 208 45.24 20.32 8.72
C HIS A 208 45.11 18.97 7.96
N ARG A 209 45.94 17.98 8.28
CA ARG A 209 45.85 16.61 7.72
C ARG A 209 44.56 15.90 8.13
N LEU A 210 44.21 15.96 9.42
CA LEU A 210 42.95 15.40 9.95
C LEU A 210 41.72 16.12 9.36
N CYS A 211 41.79 17.45 9.21
CA CYS A 211 40.75 18.24 8.54
C CYS A 211 40.59 17.86 7.06
N LYS A 212 41.69 17.64 6.33
CA LYS A 212 41.62 17.09 4.97
C LYS A 212 40.99 15.70 4.93
N GLN A 213 41.40 14.79 5.81
CA GLN A 213 40.85 13.44 5.88
C GLN A 213 39.34 13.44 6.23
N SER A 214 38.87 14.35 7.08
CA SER A 214 37.43 14.46 7.38
C SER A 214 36.64 15.09 6.24
N LEU A 215 37.20 16.05 5.51
CA LEU A 215 36.62 16.62 4.28
C LEU A 215 36.58 15.59 3.14
N ASP A 216 37.64 14.81 2.94
CA ASP A 216 37.69 13.73 1.93
C ASP A 216 36.65 12.63 2.24
N ALA A 217 36.55 12.22 3.51
CA ALA A 217 35.54 11.25 3.96
C ALA A 217 34.11 11.81 3.88
N ALA A 218 33.90 13.11 4.09
CA ALA A 218 32.62 13.77 3.85
C ALA A 218 32.28 13.81 2.36
N GLY A 219 33.27 14.10 1.50
CA GLY A 219 33.12 14.08 0.04
C GLY A 219 32.80 12.69 -0.52
N GLN A 220 33.41 11.62 0.03
CA GLN A 220 33.03 10.24 -0.29
C GLN A 220 31.56 9.96 0.08
N LYS A 221 31.15 10.30 1.31
CA LYS A 221 29.75 10.17 1.79
C LYS A 221 28.73 11.05 1.07
N LEU A 222 29.17 12.06 0.32
CA LEU A 222 28.30 12.83 -0.57
C LEU A 222 28.16 12.12 -1.92
N ARG A 223 29.24 11.64 -2.53
CA ARG A 223 29.20 10.83 -3.77
C ARG A 223 28.34 9.58 -3.60
N GLU A 224 28.53 8.83 -2.51
CA GLU A 224 27.69 7.66 -2.18
C GLU A 224 26.17 7.97 -2.15
N LYS A 225 25.81 9.21 -1.76
CA LYS A 225 24.41 9.68 -1.78
C LYS A 225 23.98 10.18 -3.16
N GLU A 226 24.86 10.81 -3.92
CA GLU A 226 24.62 11.22 -5.30
C GLU A 226 24.40 10.00 -6.19
N ASP A 227 25.24 8.97 -6.07
CA ASP A 227 25.11 7.67 -6.74
C ASP A 227 23.82 6.94 -6.29
N GLY A 228 23.51 6.94 -5.00
CA GLY A 228 22.25 6.39 -4.46
C GLY A 228 21.00 7.12 -4.96
N LEU A 229 21.07 8.45 -5.13
CA LEU A 229 20.01 9.26 -5.73
C LEU A 229 19.89 9.05 -7.24
N ALA A 230 21.01 8.81 -7.95
CA ALA A 230 21.00 8.45 -9.36
C ALA A 230 20.31 7.09 -9.58
N ALA A 231 20.67 6.06 -8.81
CA ALA A 231 20.01 4.76 -8.83
C ALA A 231 18.52 4.85 -8.45
N ALA A 232 18.15 5.69 -7.48
CA ALA A 232 16.76 5.99 -7.19
C ALA A 232 16.05 6.66 -8.38
N GLY A 233 16.71 7.60 -9.07
CA GLY A 233 16.21 8.22 -10.30
C GLY A 233 15.98 7.23 -11.45
N GLU A 234 16.87 6.26 -11.62
CA GLU A 234 16.74 5.17 -12.60
C GLU A 234 15.54 4.27 -12.26
N THR A 235 15.41 3.82 -11.01
CA THR A 235 14.25 2.99 -10.61
C THR A 235 12.92 3.74 -10.74
N ILE A 236 12.86 5.03 -10.40
CA ILE A 236 11.70 5.90 -10.64
C ILE A 236 11.39 6.01 -12.14
N SER A 237 12.41 6.08 -12.99
CA SER A 237 12.23 6.16 -14.45
C SER A 237 11.74 4.84 -15.04
N ALA A 238 12.25 3.71 -14.57
CA ALA A 238 11.77 2.37 -14.93
C ALA A 238 10.33 2.11 -14.44
N LEU A 239 9.96 2.60 -13.26
CA LEU A 239 8.59 2.55 -12.76
C LEU A 239 7.64 3.44 -13.57
N LYS A 240 8.07 4.64 -13.98
CA LYS A 240 7.31 5.50 -14.91
C LYS A 240 7.10 4.84 -16.27
N ALA A 241 8.10 4.14 -16.81
CA ALA A 241 7.95 3.38 -18.05
C ALA A 241 6.87 2.28 -17.89
N LYS A 242 6.97 1.45 -16.84
CA LYS A 242 5.97 0.41 -16.54
C LYS A 242 4.56 0.95 -16.30
N VAL A 243 4.42 2.12 -15.66
CA VAL A 243 3.12 2.79 -15.51
C VAL A 243 2.55 3.22 -16.87
N SER A 244 3.37 3.77 -17.76
CA SER A 244 2.95 4.11 -19.13
C SER A 244 2.58 2.88 -19.96
N GLU A 245 3.34 1.78 -19.85
CA GLU A 245 3.04 0.49 -20.49
C GLU A 245 1.68 -0.06 -20.01
N LEU A 246 1.45 -0.06 -18.69
CA LEU A 246 0.20 -0.52 -18.09
C LEU A 246 -1.00 0.37 -18.48
N GLN A 247 -0.82 1.70 -18.51
CA GLN A 247 -1.83 2.64 -19.00
C GLN A 247 -2.18 2.39 -20.47
N TRP A 248 -1.19 2.08 -21.31
CA TRP A 248 -1.42 1.74 -22.71
C TRP A 248 -2.12 0.39 -22.87
N SER A 249 -1.74 -0.64 -22.09
CA SER A 249 -2.46 -1.92 -22.09
C SER A 249 -3.90 -1.80 -21.58
N MET A 250 -4.14 -0.95 -20.58
CA MET A 250 -5.47 -0.67 -20.05
C MET A 250 -6.34 0.03 -21.10
N MET A 251 -5.83 1.06 -21.79
CA MET A 251 -6.53 1.73 -22.88
C MET A 251 -6.88 0.76 -24.03
N ASN A 252 -5.98 -0.16 -24.37
CA ASN A 252 -6.24 -1.19 -25.38
C ASN A 252 -7.32 -2.20 -24.92
N GLN A 253 -7.29 -2.63 -23.65
CA GLN A 253 -8.31 -3.50 -23.09
C GLN A 253 -9.68 -2.80 -23.01
N GLU A 254 -9.72 -1.53 -22.60
CA GLU A 254 -10.93 -0.70 -22.66
C GLU A 254 -11.50 -0.60 -24.08
N MET A 255 -10.63 -0.46 -25.09
CA MET A 255 -11.06 -0.40 -26.50
C MET A 255 -11.65 -1.73 -26.97
N GLN A 256 -11.05 -2.86 -26.56
CA GLN A 256 -11.58 -4.20 -26.83
C GLN A 256 -12.90 -4.47 -26.12
N VAL A 257 -13.07 -4.01 -24.87
CA VAL A 257 -14.35 -4.07 -24.15
C VAL A 257 -15.40 -3.26 -24.90
N LYS A 258 -15.09 -2.03 -25.31
CA LYS A 258 -16.03 -1.16 -26.04
C LYS A 258 -16.44 -1.76 -27.40
N SER A 259 -15.54 -2.42 -28.14
CA SER A 259 -15.90 -3.10 -29.39
C SER A 259 -16.78 -4.33 -29.15
N LEU A 260 -16.46 -5.17 -28.15
CA LEU A 260 -17.28 -6.32 -27.75
C LEU A 260 -18.65 -5.87 -27.20
N GLU A 261 -18.74 -4.69 -26.58
CA GLU A 261 -20.01 -4.09 -26.14
C GLU A 261 -20.87 -3.64 -27.33
N SER A 262 -20.30 -3.08 -28.39
CA SER A 262 -21.03 -2.80 -29.65
C SER A 262 -21.48 -4.09 -30.35
N GLU A 263 -20.60 -5.09 -30.50
CA GLU A 263 -20.98 -6.39 -31.08
C GLU A 263 -22.12 -7.06 -30.30
N LYS A 264 -22.09 -6.98 -28.96
CA LYS A 264 -23.15 -7.45 -28.07
C LYS A 264 -24.44 -6.64 -28.19
N GLN A 265 -24.40 -5.37 -28.58
CA GLN A 265 -25.59 -4.57 -28.89
C GLN A 265 -26.16 -4.96 -30.26
N GLU A 266 -25.33 -5.04 -31.30
CA GLU A 266 -25.75 -5.50 -32.63
C GLU A 266 -26.38 -6.89 -32.61
N LEU A 267 -25.79 -7.85 -31.89
CA LEU A 267 -26.35 -9.21 -31.74
C LEU A 267 -27.68 -9.21 -30.97
N LYS A 268 -27.88 -8.32 -29.99
CA LYS A 268 -29.18 -8.14 -29.31
C LYS A 268 -30.24 -7.57 -30.26
N GLU A 269 -29.89 -6.59 -31.08
CA GLU A 269 -30.80 -6.01 -32.07
C GLU A 269 -31.17 -7.04 -33.14
N GLN A 270 -30.19 -7.82 -33.62
CA GLN A 270 -30.44 -8.95 -34.52
C GLN A 270 -31.39 -9.99 -33.89
N LEU A 271 -31.18 -10.37 -32.62
CA LEU A 271 -32.06 -11.29 -31.90
C LEU A 271 -33.50 -10.71 -31.79
N ALA A 272 -33.63 -9.44 -31.40
CA ALA A 272 -34.93 -8.76 -31.30
C ALA A 272 -35.65 -8.67 -32.66
N LEU A 273 -34.91 -8.48 -33.75
CA LEU A 273 -35.45 -8.52 -35.12
C LEU A 273 -35.91 -9.92 -35.54
N GLN A 274 -35.27 -11.00 -35.06
CA GLN A 274 -35.77 -12.36 -35.30
C GLN A 274 -37.00 -12.68 -34.43
N HIS A 275 -37.04 -12.27 -33.16
CA HIS A 275 -38.23 -12.42 -32.31
C HIS A 275 -39.46 -11.74 -32.94
N LYS A 276 -39.33 -10.49 -33.42
CA LYS A 276 -40.41 -9.79 -34.13
C LYS A 276 -40.88 -10.53 -35.38
N LYS A 277 -39.97 -11.13 -36.16
CA LYS A 277 -40.35 -11.95 -37.34
C LYS A 277 -41.08 -13.23 -36.94
N CYS A 278 -40.72 -13.85 -35.83
CA CYS A 278 -41.44 -15.00 -35.27
C CYS A 278 -42.84 -14.59 -34.76
N GLU A 279 -42.96 -13.44 -34.10
CA GLU A 279 -44.24 -12.87 -33.67
C GLU A 279 -45.16 -12.57 -34.87
N GLU A 280 -44.64 -11.88 -35.89
CA GLU A 280 -45.34 -11.63 -37.15
C GLU A 280 -45.74 -12.92 -37.89
N ALA A 281 -44.90 -13.95 -37.85
CA ALA A 281 -45.21 -15.25 -38.47
C ALA A 281 -46.32 -15.98 -37.69
N ASN A 282 -46.28 -15.95 -36.36
CA ASN A 282 -47.31 -16.52 -35.49
C ASN A 282 -48.65 -15.80 -35.67
N GLN A 283 -48.65 -14.47 -35.80
CA GLN A 283 -49.85 -13.68 -36.13
C GLN A 283 -50.45 -14.14 -37.48
N LYS A 284 -49.64 -14.27 -38.53
CA LYS A 284 -50.08 -14.76 -39.84
C LYS A 284 -50.60 -16.20 -39.80
N VAL A 285 -50.06 -17.06 -38.92
CA VAL A 285 -50.59 -18.42 -38.70
C VAL A 285 -51.96 -18.36 -38.01
N GLN A 286 -52.15 -17.49 -37.02
CA GLN A 286 -53.45 -17.29 -36.35
C GLN A 286 -54.51 -16.72 -37.30
N GLU A 287 -54.16 -15.72 -38.12
CA GLU A 287 -55.02 -15.19 -39.18
C GLU A 287 -55.42 -16.28 -40.19
N LEU A 288 -54.47 -17.13 -40.61
CA LEU A 288 -54.75 -18.25 -41.50
C LEU A 288 -55.63 -19.31 -40.84
N GLN A 289 -55.42 -19.64 -39.56
CA GLN A 289 -56.28 -20.57 -38.81
C GLN A 289 -57.72 -20.06 -38.70
N ALA A 290 -57.92 -18.82 -38.26
CA ALA A 290 -59.25 -18.20 -38.23
C ALA A 290 -59.91 -18.15 -39.63
N SER A 291 -59.12 -17.94 -40.69
CA SER A 291 -59.63 -18.01 -42.06
C SER A 291 -59.99 -19.42 -42.54
N GLN A 292 -59.35 -20.46 -42.00
CA GLN A 292 -59.66 -21.87 -42.26
C GLN A 292 -60.91 -22.31 -41.49
N GLU A 293 -61.05 -21.91 -40.23
CA GLU A 293 -62.26 -22.12 -39.43
C GLU A 293 -63.48 -21.46 -40.10
N ALA A 294 -63.36 -20.19 -40.50
CA ALA A 294 -64.41 -19.48 -41.23
C ALA A 294 -64.75 -20.10 -42.61
N ARG A 295 -63.80 -20.82 -43.23
CA ARG A 295 -64.05 -21.61 -44.46
C ARG A 295 -64.73 -22.95 -44.16
N ALA A 296 -64.33 -23.67 -43.12
CA ALA A 296 -64.97 -24.91 -42.71
C ALA A 296 -66.45 -24.66 -42.34
N ASP A 297 -66.73 -23.53 -41.68
CA ASP A 297 -68.08 -23.02 -41.41
C ASP A 297 -68.90 -22.78 -42.70
N GLN A 298 -68.27 -22.20 -43.73
CA GLN A 298 -68.90 -21.96 -45.03
C GLN A 298 -69.12 -23.26 -45.80
N GLU A 299 -68.15 -24.16 -45.82
CA GLU A 299 -68.28 -25.50 -46.42
C GLU A 299 -69.39 -26.30 -45.76
N GLN A 300 -69.51 -26.26 -44.43
CA GLN A 300 -70.59 -26.97 -43.74
C GLN A 300 -71.96 -26.38 -44.09
N ARG A 301 -72.09 -25.05 -44.14
CA ARG A 301 -73.32 -24.40 -44.61
C ARG A 301 -73.66 -24.74 -46.06
N ILE A 302 -72.65 -24.93 -46.92
CA ILE A 302 -72.84 -25.41 -48.30
C ILE A 302 -73.38 -26.85 -48.29
N ARG A 303 -72.75 -27.77 -47.56
CA ARG A 303 -73.24 -29.17 -47.41
C ARG A 303 -74.67 -29.22 -46.87
N ASP A 304 -75.00 -28.39 -45.88
CA ASP A 304 -76.34 -28.30 -45.30
C ASP A 304 -77.38 -27.75 -46.29
N LEU A 305 -76.96 -26.94 -47.27
CA LEU A 305 -77.82 -26.42 -48.35
C LEU A 305 -77.94 -27.43 -49.49
N GLU A 306 -76.86 -28.11 -49.87
CA GLU A 306 -76.85 -29.20 -50.85
C GLU A 306 -77.75 -30.36 -50.41
N GLN A 307 -77.70 -30.74 -49.13
CA GLN A 307 -78.61 -31.74 -48.55
C GLN A 307 -80.07 -31.30 -48.67
N LYS A 308 -80.40 -30.06 -48.29
CA LYS A 308 -81.77 -29.51 -48.42
C LYS A 308 -82.24 -29.47 -49.87
N LEU A 309 -81.36 -29.13 -50.81
CA LEU A 309 -81.66 -29.14 -52.24
C LEU A 309 -81.95 -30.57 -52.73
N SER A 310 -81.10 -31.54 -52.37
CA SER A 310 -81.30 -32.95 -52.76
C SER A 310 -82.59 -33.56 -52.21
N LEU A 311 -83.04 -33.11 -51.03
CA LEU A 311 -84.34 -33.50 -50.45
C LEU A 311 -85.50 -32.88 -51.25
N GLN A 312 -85.41 -31.60 -51.63
CA GLN A 312 -86.40 -30.96 -52.49
C GLN A 312 -86.47 -31.60 -53.90
N GLU A 313 -85.34 -32.07 -54.44
CA GLU A 313 -85.30 -32.84 -55.69
C GLU A 313 -85.96 -34.21 -55.55
N GLN A 314 -85.76 -34.90 -54.42
CA GLN A 314 -86.44 -36.16 -54.10
C GLN A 314 -87.96 -35.97 -53.95
N ASP A 315 -88.40 -34.95 -53.21
CA ASP A 315 -89.82 -34.60 -53.08
C ASP A 315 -90.45 -34.29 -54.46
N ALA A 316 -89.74 -33.52 -55.30
CA ALA A 316 -90.17 -33.22 -56.66
C ALA A 316 -90.24 -34.48 -57.55
N ALA A 317 -89.38 -35.47 -57.34
CA ALA A 317 -89.42 -36.76 -58.03
C ALA A 317 -90.60 -37.63 -57.53
N VAL A 318 -90.87 -37.69 -56.23
CA VAL A 318 -92.05 -38.37 -55.67
C VAL A 318 -93.34 -37.76 -56.24
N VAL A 319 -93.45 -36.43 -56.26
CA VAL A 319 -94.60 -35.72 -56.86
C VAL A 319 -94.76 -36.01 -58.36
N LYS A 320 -93.67 -36.19 -59.11
CA LYS A 320 -93.74 -36.64 -60.53
C LYS A 320 -94.27 -38.07 -60.63
N ASN A 321 -93.75 -38.99 -59.81
CA ASN A 321 -94.15 -40.41 -59.82
C ASN A 321 -95.64 -40.59 -59.43
N MET A 322 -96.10 -39.86 -58.42
CA MET A 322 -97.52 -39.82 -58.03
C MET A 322 -98.41 -39.30 -59.17
N LYS A 323 -97.97 -38.27 -59.90
CA LYS A 323 -98.68 -37.75 -61.08
C LYS A 323 -98.76 -38.78 -62.22
N SER A 324 -97.71 -39.56 -62.46
CA SER A 324 -97.75 -40.63 -63.48
C SER A 324 -98.64 -41.81 -63.10
N GLU A 325 -98.67 -42.23 -61.83
CA GLU A 325 -99.55 -43.32 -61.39
C GLU A 325 -101.04 -42.90 -61.35
N LEU A 326 -101.35 -41.64 -61.03
CA LEU A 326 -102.69 -41.07 -61.23
C LEU A 326 -103.16 -41.11 -62.69
N VAL A 327 -102.24 -40.97 -63.65
CA VAL A 327 -102.52 -41.12 -65.10
C VAL A 327 -102.60 -42.60 -65.54
N ARG A 328 -102.00 -43.52 -64.77
CA ARG A 328 -101.98 -44.96 -65.07
C ARG A 328 -103.21 -45.71 -64.55
N LEU A 329 -103.73 -45.33 -63.36
CA LEU A 329 -104.89 -45.96 -62.71
C LEU A 329 -106.07 -46.28 -63.68
N PRO A 330 -106.53 -45.34 -64.53
CA PRO A 330 -107.63 -45.60 -65.46
C PRO A 330 -107.36 -46.66 -66.54
N LYS A 331 -106.12 -47.16 -66.70
CA LYS A 331 -105.78 -48.29 -67.57
C LYS A 331 -105.92 -49.61 -66.82
N MET A 332 -105.34 -49.72 -65.62
CA MET A 332 -105.40 -50.92 -64.78
C MET A 332 -106.86 -51.33 -64.46
N GLU A 333 -107.75 -50.35 -64.30
CA GLU A 333 -109.20 -50.57 -64.10
C GLU A 333 -109.92 -51.25 -65.29
N ARG A 334 -109.32 -51.24 -66.49
CA ARG A 334 -109.84 -51.92 -67.68
C ARG A 334 -109.31 -53.34 -67.78
N GLU A 335 -108.01 -53.53 -67.57
CA GLU A 335 -107.32 -54.82 -67.56
C GLU A 335 -107.91 -55.77 -66.51
N LEU A 336 -108.25 -55.25 -65.31
CA LEU A 336 -108.92 -56.00 -64.25
C LEU A 336 -110.34 -56.49 -64.60
N LYS A 337 -110.95 -56.03 -65.68
CA LYS A 337 -112.24 -56.58 -66.16
C LYS A 337 -111.98 -57.82 -67.03
N GLN A 338 -111.03 -57.73 -67.95
CA GLN A 338 -110.65 -58.80 -68.89
C GLN A 338 -110.14 -60.06 -68.16
N LEU A 339 -109.24 -59.94 -67.19
CA LEU A 339 -108.68 -61.08 -66.45
C LEU A 339 -109.73 -61.89 -65.64
N ARG A 340 -110.88 -61.27 -65.31
CA ARG A 340 -112.00 -61.97 -64.64
C ARG A 340 -112.76 -62.88 -65.61
N GLU A 341 -112.78 -62.55 -66.89
CA GLU A 341 -113.42 -63.31 -67.97
C GLU A 341 -112.57 -64.55 -68.30
N GLU A 342 -111.25 -64.38 -68.44
CA GLU A 342 -110.28 -65.48 -68.65
C GLU A 342 -110.26 -66.52 -67.51
N SER A 343 -110.49 -66.07 -66.27
CA SER A 343 -110.53 -66.93 -65.07
C SER A 343 -111.74 -67.89 -65.02
N ALA A 344 -112.67 -67.79 -65.98
CA ALA A 344 -113.68 -68.82 -66.23
C ALA A 344 -113.08 -70.04 -66.94
N TYR A 345 -112.42 -69.79 -68.07
CA TYR A 345 -111.91 -70.79 -69.02
C TYR A 345 -110.87 -71.74 -68.40
N LEU A 346 -109.91 -71.22 -67.63
CA LEU A 346 -108.81 -72.03 -67.06
C LEU A 346 -109.24 -73.07 -65.99
N ARG A 347 -110.53 -73.16 -65.64
CA ARG A 347 -111.03 -74.27 -64.81
C ARG A 347 -111.24 -75.56 -65.60
N GLU A 348 -111.67 -75.46 -66.85
CA GLU A 348 -111.98 -76.60 -67.73
C GLU A 348 -110.71 -77.40 -68.09
N MET A 349 -109.57 -76.72 -68.23
CA MET A 349 -108.28 -77.34 -68.57
C MET A 349 -107.69 -78.25 -67.48
N ARG A 350 -108.13 -78.16 -66.21
CA ARG A 350 -107.43 -78.81 -65.08
C ARG A 350 -107.57 -80.33 -65.05
N GLU A 351 -108.63 -80.88 -65.64
CA GLU A 351 -108.93 -82.32 -65.63
C GLU A 351 -107.90 -83.14 -66.43
N THR A 352 -107.20 -82.49 -67.37
CA THR A 352 -106.15 -83.09 -68.21
C THR A 352 -104.87 -83.50 -67.47
N ASN A 353 -104.62 -82.94 -66.27
CA ASN A 353 -103.30 -83.01 -65.62
C ASN A 353 -103.00 -84.34 -64.90
N GLY A 354 -103.88 -85.34 -64.95
CA GLY A 354 -103.67 -86.64 -64.28
C GLY A 354 -102.42 -87.40 -64.75
N LEU A 355 -102.06 -87.26 -66.03
CA LEU A 355 -101.02 -88.05 -66.70
C LEU A 355 -99.58 -87.68 -66.30
N LEU A 356 -99.33 -86.46 -65.82
CA LEU A 356 -97.97 -85.96 -65.53
C LEU A 356 -97.34 -86.52 -64.24
N ARG A 357 -98.01 -87.44 -63.53
CA ARG A 357 -97.56 -87.95 -62.22
C ARG A 357 -96.51 -89.04 -62.32
N GLU A 358 -96.46 -89.79 -63.43
CA GLU A 358 -95.62 -90.98 -63.58
C GLU A 358 -94.13 -90.63 -63.82
N GLU A 359 -93.82 -89.47 -64.41
CA GLU A 359 -92.44 -89.04 -64.68
C GLU A 359 -91.63 -88.72 -63.41
N LEU A 360 -92.29 -88.33 -62.32
CA LEU A 360 -91.66 -87.83 -61.09
C LEU A 360 -90.80 -88.89 -60.36
N GLU A 361 -91.08 -90.18 -60.56
CA GLU A 361 -90.37 -91.27 -59.88
C GLU A 361 -88.97 -91.53 -60.46
N GLY A 362 -88.75 -91.20 -61.74
CA GLY A 362 -87.46 -91.37 -62.40
C GLY A 362 -86.36 -90.47 -61.80
N LEU A 363 -86.73 -89.25 -61.40
CA LEU A 363 -85.80 -88.22 -60.92
C LEU A 363 -85.20 -88.55 -59.55
N ARG A 364 -85.98 -89.16 -58.64
CA ARG A 364 -85.59 -89.43 -57.25
C ARG A 364 -84.29 -90.23 -57.13
N ARG A 365 -84.03 -91.18 -58.05
CA ARG A 365 -82.82 -92.04 -58.02
C ARG A 365 -81.51 -91.34 -58.41
N ARG A 366 -81.57 -90.10 -58.95
CA ARG A 366 -80.37 -89.31 -59.31
C ARG A 366 -79.87 -88.45 -58.14
N LEU A 367 -80.76 -88.06 -57.23
CA LEU A 367 -80.46 -87.14 -56.13
C LEU A 367 -79.44 -87.73 -55.13
N GLY A 368 -79.69 -88.96 -54.64
CA GLY A 368 -78.88 -89.63 -53.61
C GLY A 368 -77.43 -89.97 -53.94
N ARG A 369 -76.94 -89.62 -55.14
CA ARG A 369 -75.50 -89.67 -55.49
C ARG A 369 -74.79 -88.32 -55.29
N GLN A 370 -75.53 -87.22 -55.41
CA GLN A 370 -75.02 -85.84 -55.28
C GLN A 370 -74.89 -85.40 -53.81
N GLU A 371 -75.53 -86.11 -52.89
CA GLU A 371 -75.49 -85.80 -51.46
C GLU A 371 -74.16 -86.23 -50.82
N LYS A 372 -73.70 -87.45 -51.09
CA LYS A 372 -72.42 -87.98 -50.57
C LYS A 372 -71.18 -87.19 -51.02
N THR A 373 -71.24 -86.57 -52.20
CA THR A 373 -70.16 -85.70 -52.70
C THR A 373 -70.15 -84.30 -52.08
N ARG A 374 -71.19 -83.92 -51.32
CA ARG A 374 -71.24 -82.66 -50.56
C ARG A 374 -70.70 -82.86 -49.14
N GLU A 375 -70.96 -84.02 -48.54
CA GLU A 375 -70.51 -84.38 -47.18
C GLU A 375 -68.98 -84.27 -47.02
N SER A 376 -68.21 -84.73 -48.02
CA SER A 376 -66.74 -84.69 -47.97
C SER A 376 -66.13 -83.29 -48.19
N LEU A 377 -66.83 -82.39 -48.91
CA LEU A 377 -66.40 -81.00 -49.09
C LEU A 377 -66.46 -80.25 -47.75
N VAL A 378 -67.57 -80.37 -47.01
CA VAL A 378 -67.78 -79.69 -45.73
C VAL A 378 -66.70 -80.03 -44.70
N VAL A 379 -66.19 -81.27 -44.68
CA VAL A 379 -65.12 -81.67 -43.76
C VAL A 379 -63.81 -80.91 -44.06
N LEU A 380 -63.43 -80.78 -45.33
CA LEU A 380 -62.21 -80.07 -45.75
C LEU A 380 -62.35 -78.55 -45.58
N GLU A 381 -63.56 -78.01 -45.77
CA GLU A 381 -63.88 -76.60 -45.51
C GLU A 381 -63.70 -76.27 -44.02
N LEU A 382 -64.21 -77.11 -43.11
CA LEU A 382 -64.03 -76.93 -41.66
C LEU A 382 -62.56 -77.02 -41.21
N GLU A 383 -61.74 -77.87 -41.84
CA GLU A 383 -60.30 -77.94 -41.53
C GLU A 383 -59.53 -76.70 -42.04
N LYS A 384 -59.86 -76.24 -43.25
CA LYS A 384 -59.37 -74.97 -43.80
C LYS A 384 -59.74 -73.78 -42.89
N GLU A 385 -60.98 -73.69 -42.43
CA GLU A 385 -61.44 -72.64 -41.50
C GLU A 385 -60.70 -72.71 -40.15
N ARG A 386 -60.49 -73.91 -39.60
CA ARG A 386 -59.71 -74.08 -38.35
C ARG A 386 -58.25 -73.62 -38.48
N LEU A 387 -57.64 -73.80 -39.66
CA LEU A 387 -56.27 -73.31 -39.93
C LEU A 387 -56.25 -71.80 -40.17
N LEU A 388 -57.22 -71.26 -40.91
CA LEU A 388 -57.38 -69.81 -41.10
C LEU A 388 -57.66 -69.08 -39.78
N ALA A 389 -58.50 -69.64 -38.89
CA ALA A 389 -58.76 -69.07 -37.57
C ALA A 389 -57.50 -69.01 -36.69
N LYS A 390 -56.61 -70.01 -36.80
CA LYS A 390 -55.29 -70.00 -36.14
C LYS A 390 -54.37 -68.95 -36.74
N LEU A 391 -54.27 -68.86 -38.07
CA LEU A 391 -53.47 -67.82 -38.75
C LEU A 391 -53.93 -66.42 -38.34
N GLN A 392 -55.24 -66.16 -38.43
CA GLN A 392 -55.86 -64.91 -37.99
C GLN A 392 -55.66 -64.60 -36.51
N SER A 393 -55.48 -65.61 -35.65
CA SER A 393 -55.17 -65.36 -34.23
C SER A 393 -53.75 -64.82 -34.02
N TRP A 394 -52.79 -65.16 -34.89
CA TRP A 394 -51.45 -64.57 -34.91
C TRP A 394 -51.44 -63.22 -35.62
N GLU A 395 -52.16 -63.06 -36.74
CA GLU A 395 -52.32 -61.77 -37.43
C GLU A 395 -53.00 -60.71 -36.54
N ARG A 396 -53.97 -61.11 -35.71
CA ARG A 396 -54.55 -60.24 -34.66
C ARG A 396 -53.55 -59.91 -33.56
N LEU A 397 -52.57 -60.77 -33.29
CA LEU A 397 -51.52 -60.53 -32.30
C LEU A 397 -50.55 -59.43 -32.78
N GLU A 398 -50.16 -59.45 -34.06
CA GLU A 398 -49.44 -58.36 -34.72
C GLU A 398 -50.23 -57.04 -34.65
N GLN A 399 -51.52 -57.07 -35.01
CA GLN A 399 -52.39 -55.88 -35.00
C GLN A 399 -52.61 -55.28 -33.60
N THR A 400 -52.57 -56.09 -32.53
CA THR A 400 -52.82 -55.64 -31.14
C THR A 400 -51.55 -55.31 -30.37
N THR A 401 -50.39 -55.83 -30.77
CA THR A 401 -49.10 -55.53 -30.11
C THR A 401 -48.22 -54.56 -30.88
N GLY A 402 -48.48 -54.33 -32.18
CA GLY A 402 -47.65 -53.48 -33.04
C GLY A 402 -46.27 -54.05 -33.37
N LEU A 403 -46.01 -55.31 -33.00
CA LEU A 403 -44.77 -56.04 -33.27
C LEU A 403 -44.98 -56.99 -34.45
N SER A 404 -44.01 -57.06 -35.36
CA SER A 404 -44.08 -57.86 -36.59
C SER A 404 -43.87 -59.36 -36.32
N ILE A 405 -44.80 -59.97 -35.58
CA ILE A 405 -44.75 -61.35 -35.11
C ILE A 405 -45.90 -62.13 -35.75
N ARG A 406 -45.63 -62.81 -36.87
CA ARG A 406 -46.64 -63.55 -37.65
C ARG A 406 -46.58 -65.06 -37.42
N THR A 407 -45.43 -65.56 -36.97
CA THR A 407 -45.21 -66.98 -36.65
C THR A 407 -44.59 -67.14 -35.25
N PRO A 408 -44.68 -68.34 -34.64
CA PRO A 408 -43.96 -68.64 -33.40
C PRO A 408 -42.43 -68.50 -33.51
N GLU A 409 -41.88 -68.61 -34.71
CA GLU A 409 -40.44 -68.42 -34.98
C GLU A 409 -40.04 -66.95 -34.93
N ASP A 410 -40.92 -66.03 -35.32
CA ASP A 410 -40.66 -64.59 -35.21
C ASP A 410 -40.70 -64.14 -33.74
N LEU A 411 -41.56 -64.77 -32.95
CA LEU A 411 -41.65 -64.55 -31.50
C LEU A 411 -40.38 -65.03 -30.79
N SER A 412 -39.84 -66.20 -31.14
CA SER A 412 -38.58 -66.69 -30.56
C SER A 412 -37.37 -65.88 -31.03
N ARG A 413 -37.31 -65.45 -32.30
CA ARG A 413 -36.31 -64.48 -32.79
C ARG A 413 -36.36 -63.17 -32.00
N PHE A 414 -37.56 -62.60 -31.79
CA PHE A 414 -37.74 -61.36 -31.04
C PHE A 414 -37.33 -61.49 -29.57
N ILE A 415 -37.58 -62.63 -28.92
CA ILE A 415 -37.08 -62.93 -27.57
C ILE A 415 -35.54 -62.97 -27.55
N VAL A 416 -34.91 -63.64 -28.51
CA VAL A 416 -33.44 -63.71 -28.60
C VAL A 416 -32.83 -62.33 -28.87
N ASP A 417 -33.43 -61.52 -29.75
CA ASP A 417 -33.07 -60.13 -30.01
C ASP A 417 -33.17 -59.26 -28.75
N LEU A 418 -34.25 -59.41 -27.96
CA LEU A 418 -34.41 -58.71 -26.69
C LEU A 418 -33.36 -59.16 -25.67
N GLN A 419 -33.09 -60.46 -25.54
CA GLN A 419 -32.07 -60.99 -24.63
C GLN A 419 -30.66 -60.51 -25.00
N GLN A 420 -30.33 -60.47 -26.30
CA GLN A 420 -29.05 -59.89 -26.76
C GLN A 420 -28.94 -58.39 -26.45
N ARG A 421 -30.03 -57.63 -26.64
CA ARG A 421 -30.09 -56.21 -26.26
C ARG A 421 -29.98 -56.02 -24.75
N GLU A 422 -30.61 -56.87 -23.95
CA GLU A 422 -30.54 -56.82 -22.50
C GLU A 422 -29.13 -57.11 -21.99
N VAL A 423 -28.46 -58.17 -22.47
CA VAL A 423 -27.05 -58.45 -22.15
C VAL A 423 -26.16 -57.28 -22.58
N ALA A 424 -26.32 -56.75 -23.79
CA ALA A 424 -25.54 -55.59 -24.25
C ALA A 424 -25.81 -54.30 -23.44
N LEU A 425 -27.00 -54.14 -22.85
CA LEU A 425 -27.31 -53.06 -21.91
C LEU A 425 -26.72 -53.33 -20.52
N GLN A 426 -26.72 -54.58 -20.05
CA GLN A 426 -26.06 -54.99 -18.80
C GLN A 426 -24.55 -54.77 -18.89
N ASP A 427 -23.88 -55.13 -20.00
CA ASP A 427 -22.45 -54.87 -20.21
C ASP A 427 -22.11 -53.36 -20.28
N ARG A 428 -22.99 -52.56 -20.91
CA ARG A 428 -22.88 -51.09 -20.88
C ARG A 428 -23.07 -50.54 -19.46
N ASN A 429 -23.99 -51.09 -18.68
CA ASN A 429 -24.19 -50.71 -17.28
C ASN A 429 -22.98 -51.13 -16.41
N ASN A 430 -22.40 -52.31 -16.64
CA ASN A 430 -21.21 -52.80 -15.96
C ASN A 430 -19.97 -51.95 -16.27
N THR A 431 -19.81 -51.50 -17.52
CA THR A 431 -18.72 -50.60 -17.94
C THR A 431 -18.92 -49.16 -17.44
N VAL A 432 -20.16 -48.63 -17.44
CA VAL A 432 -20.48 -47.32 -16.86
C VAL A 432 -20.36 -47.31 -15.33
N THR A 433 -20.80 -48.35 -14.62
CA THR A 433 -20.67 -48.42 -13.16
C THR A 433 -19.24 -48.70 -12.70
N SER A 434 -18.43 -49.39 -13.49
CA SER A 434 -17.00 -49.55 -13.18
C SER A 434 -16.20 -48.28 -13.47
N SER A 435 -16.48 -47.55 -14.56
CA SER A 435 -15.85 -46.25 -14.83
C SER A 435 -16.28 -45.18 -13.81
N ALA A 436 -17.57 -45.12 -13.46
CA ALA A 436 -18.07 -44.24 -12.40
C ALA A 436 -17.40 -44.52 -11.04
N ARG A 437 -17.25 -45.79 -10.63
CA ARG A 437 -16.49 -46.18 -9.42
C ARG A 437 -15.00 -45.84 -9.50
N GLY A 438 -14.42 -45.80 -10.70
CA GLY A 438 -13.05 -45.35 -10.93
C GLY A 438 -12.90 -43.84 -10.73
N LEU A 439 -13.80 -43.07 -11.34
CA LEU A 439 -13.87 -41.60 -11.19
C LEU A 439 -14.19 -41.18 -9.76
N GLU A 440 -15.08 -41.90 -9.07
CA GLU A 440 -15.40 -41.67 -7.66
C GLU A 440 -14.18 -41.83 -6.75
N LYS A 441 -13.35 -42.85 -6.99
CA LYS A 441 -12.08 -43.05 -6.26
C LYS A 441 -11.07 -41.95 -6.57
N ALA A 442 -10.91 -41.56 -7.84
CA ALA A 442 -10.04 -40.46 -8.22
C ALA A 442 -10.50 -39.12 -7.59
N ARG A 443 -11.81 -38.88 -7.53
CA ARG A 443 -12.41 -37.73 -6.84
C ARG A 443 -12.09 -37.74 -5.34
N GLN A 444 -12.23 -38.89 -4.68
CA GLN A 444 -11.89 -39.05 -3.26
C GLN A 444 -10.40 -38.79 -3.00
N GLN A 445 -9.50 -39.32 -3.85
CA GLN A 445 -8.06 -39.09 -3.75
C GLN A 445 -7.70 -37.61 -3.90
N LEU A 446 -8.23 -36.93 -4.94
CA LEU A 446 -8.02 -35.49 -5.14
C LEU A 446 -8.61 -34.65 -3.99
N GLN A 447 -9.75 -35.04 -3.40
CA GLN A 447 -10.32 -34.39 -2.22
C GLN A 447 -9.42 -34.59 -0.98
N GLU A 448 -8.83 -35.77 -0.81
CA GLU A 448 -7.87 -36.04 0.28
C GLU A 448 -6.55 -35.28 0.10
N GLU A 449 -6.05 -35.12 -1.13
CA GLU A 449 -4.87 -34.31 -1.46
C GLU A 449 -5.13 -32.81 -1.21
N VAL A 450 -6.26 -32.26 -1.70
CA VAL A 450 -6.67 -30.87 -1.42
C VAL A 450 -6.83 -30.64 0.08
N ARG A 451 -7.39 -31.60 0.84
CA ARG A 451 -7.49 -31.52 2.31
C ARG A 451 -6.12 -31.53 2.98
N GLN A 452 -5.19 -32.35 2.51
CA GLN A 452 -3.82 -32.41 3.02
C GLN A 452 -3.05 -31.10 2.77
N ALA A 453 -3.01 -30.63 1.52
CA ALA A 453 -2.39 -29.35 1.16
C ALA A 453 -3.00 -28.17 1.93
N SER A 454 -4.33 -28.13 2.09
CA SER A 454 -5.01 -27.12 2.90
C SER A 454 -4.61 -27.16 4.38
N SER A 455 -4.38 -28.35 4.94
CA SER A 455 -3.90 -28.50 6.33
C SER A 455 -2.45 -28.05 6.51
N GLN A 456 -1.57 -28.35 5.56
CA GLN A 456 -0.17 -27.90 5.56
C GLN A 456 -0.08 -26.37 5.40
N LEU A 457 -0.91 -25.77 4.53
CA LEU A 457 -1.04 -24.32 4.40
C LEU A 457 -1.50 -23.67 5.71
N LEU A 458 -2.44 -24.28 6.44
CA LEU A 458 -2.87 -23.80 7.76
C LEU A 458 -1.73 -23.85 8.79
N GLU A 459 -0.87 -24.87 8.73
CA GLU A 459 0.32 -24.96 9.60
C GLU A 459 1.40 -23.93 9.26
N GLU A 460 1.75 -23.73 7.98
CA GLU A 460 2.70 -22.68 7.60
C GLU A 460 2.15 -21.28 7.91
N ARG A 461 0.83 -21.04 7.77
CA ARG A 461 0.18 -19.80 8.23
C ARG A 461 0.31 -19.59 9.75
N LYS A 462 0.11 -20.63 10.57
CA LYS A 462 0.32 -20.55 12.03
C LYS A 462 1.79 -20.29 12.40
N LYS A 463 2.74 -20.92 11.72
CA LYS A 463 4.19 -20.68 11.91
C LYS A 463 4.55 -19.24 11.53
N ARG A 464 3.99 -18.73 10.43
CA ARG A 464 4.11 -17.34 10.01
C ARG A 464 3.55 -16.38 11.05
N GLU A 465 2.37 -16.65 11.60
CA GLU A 465 1.76 -15.83 12.66
C GLU A 465 2.61 -15.77 13.94
N THR A 466 3.23 -16.88 14.37
CA THR A 466 4.13 -16.87 15.54
C THR A 466 5.44 -16.14 15.26
N GLN A 467 6.01 -16.25 14.05
CA GLN A 467 7.19 -15.46 13.66
C GLN A 467 6.88 -13.97 13.50
N GLU A 468 5.73 -13.60 12.91
CA GLU A 468 5.28 -12.20 12.88
C GLU A 468 5.12 -11.64 14.30
N ALA A 469 4.57 -12.43 15.23
CA ALA A 469 4.45 -12.04 16.64
C ALA A 469 5.82 -11.90 17.33
N LEU A 470 6.80 -12.75 17.01
CA LEU A 470 8.17 -12.64 17.51
C LEU A 470 8.88 -11.40 16.95
N ALA A 471 8.86 -11.20 15.63
CA ALA A 471 9.46 -10.03 14.98
C ALA A 471 8.88 -8.71 15.53
N ARG A 472 7.55 -8.63 15.71
CA ARG A 472 6.89 -7.45 16.33
C ARG A 472 7.29 -7.22 17.80
N ARG A 473 7.70 -8.27 18.55
CA ARG A 473 8.25 -8.14 19.92
C ARG A 473 9.70 -7.69 19.89
N LEU A 474 10.54 -8.30 19.05
CA LEU A 474 11.95 -7.95 18.87
C LEU A 474 12.09 -6.50 18.39
N GLN A 475 11.32 -6.07 17.39
CA GLN A 475 11.30 -4.70 16.88
C GLN A 475 10.93 -3.66 17.95
N LYS A 476 9.97 -3.98 18.85
CA LYS A 476 9.64 -3.13 20.01
C LYS A 476 10.79 -3.07 21.02
N ARG A 477 11.50 -4.18 21.26
CA ARG A 477 12.65 -4.22 22.18
C ARG A 477 13.86 -3.48 21.63
N VAL A 478 14.18 -3.62 20.34
CA VAL A 478 15.21 -2.84 19.63
C VAL A 478 14.88 -1.34 19.69
N LEU A 479 13.62 -0.95 19.50
CA LEU A 479 13.19 0.45 19.61
C LEU A 479 13.37 1.03 21.04
N LEU A 480 13.18 0.22 22.08
CA LEU A 480 13.42 0.64 23.47
C LEU A 480 14.93 0.75 23.76
N LEU A 481 15.72 -0.28 23.42
CA LEU A 481 17.19 -0.25 23.56
C LEU A 481 17.82 0.91 22.77
N THR A 482 17.28 1.24 21.60
CA THR A 482 17.66 2.41 20.79
C THR A 482 17.43 3.71 21.56
N LYS A 483 16.26 3.88 22.20
CA LYS A 483 15.94 5.06 23.00
C LYS A 483 16.78 5.16 24.28
N GLU A 484 17.05 4.02 24.93
CA GLU A 484 17.93 3.95 26.10
C GLU A 484 19.36 4.34 25.73
N ARG A 485 19.91 3.76 24.65
CA ARG A 485 21.21 4.10 24.06
C ARG A 485 21.31 5.59 23.73
N ASP A 486 20.31 6.14 23.05
CA ASP A 486 20.35 7.54 22.61
C ASP A 486 20.12 8.52 23.77
N GLY A 487 19.36 8.13 24.80
CA GLY A 487 19.27 8.84 26.08
C GLY A 487 20.60 8.86 26.84
N MET A 488 21.28 7.71 26.96
CA MET A 488 22.62 7.64 27.57
C MET A 488 23.66 8.42 26.78
N ARG A 489 23.60 8.40 25.44
CA ARG A 489 24.45 9.22 24.56
C ARG A 489 24.18 10.72 24.73
N ALA A 490 22.92 11.12 24.89
CA ALA A 490 22.56 12.50 25.18
C ALA A 490 23.07 12.95 26.57
N ILE A 491 23.02 12.07 27.58
CA ILE A 491 23.57 12.33 28.92
C ILE A 491 25.10 12.50 28.88
N LEU A 492 25.83 11.66 28.13
CA LEU A 492 27.26 11.86 27.89
C LEU A 492 27.52 13.20 27.19
N GLY A 493 26.76 13.51 26.14
CA GLY A 493 26.86 14.79 25.42
C GLY A 493 26.56 16.04 26.26
N SER A 494 25.71 15.96 27.29
CA SER A 494 25.54 17.04 28.27
C SER A 494 26.78 17.22 29.15
N TYR A 495 27.38 16.13 29.65
CA TYR A 495 28.63 16.26 30.41
C TYR A 495 29.78 16.79 29.54
N ASP A 496 29.91 16.34 28.29
CA ASP A 496 30.92 16.81 27.34
C ASP A 496 30.73 18.29 26.94
N SER A 497 29.54 18.88 27.12
CA SER A 497 29.26 20.29 26.80
C SER A 497 29.23 21.21 28.03
N GLU A 498 29.05 20.68 29.24
CA GLU A 498 29.27 21.39 30.50
C GLU A 498 30.77 21.44 30.88
N LEU A 499 31.57 20.50 30.39
CA LEU A 499 33.01 20.41 30.65
C LEU A 499 33.84 21.43 29.85
N THR A 500 34.19 22.55 30.49
CA THR A 500 35.37 23.33 30.09
C THR A 500 36.65 22.68 30.63
N ALA A 501 37.77 22.86 29.91
CA ALA A 501 38.98 22.02 30.01
C ALA A 501 39.82 22.14 31.31
N ALA A 502 39.26 22.68 32.40
CA ALA A 502 39.97 22.96 33.66
C ALA A 502 39.78 21.88 34.76
N GLU A 503 38.71 21.09 34.73
CA GLU A 503 38.28 20.27 35.89
C GLU A 503 38.43 18.74 35.70
N TYR A 504 39.58 18.29 35.19
CA TYR A 504 39.81 16.87 34.92
C TYR A 504 40.14 16.03 36.18
N SER A 505 39.13 15.80 37.02
CA SER A 505 39.24 14.93 38.21
C SER A 505 39.36 13.45 37.83
N PRO A 506 40.33 12.69 38.37
CA PRO A 506 40.49 11.26 38.06
C PRO A 506 39.32 10.39 38.56
N GLN A 507 38.46 10.91 39.44
CA GLN A 507 37.21 10.25 39.82
C GLN A 507 36.12 10.43 38.75
N LEU A 508 36.10 11.60 38.10
CA LEU A 508 35.18 11.88 36.99
C LEU A 508 35.57 11.05 35.75
N THR A 509 36.87 10.93 35.45
CA THR A 509 37.38 10.05 34.38
C THR A 509 36.97 8.59 34.56
N ARG A 510 36.86 8.09 35.80
CA ARG A 510 36.35 6.73 36.07
C ARG A 510 34.86 6.62 35.78
N ARG A 511 34.04 7.56 36.25
CA ARG A 511 32.59 7.60 35.97
C ARG A 511 32.27 7.76 34.48
N MET A 512 33.08 8.55 33.75
CA MET A 512 33.00 8.68 32.29
C MET A 512 33.20 7.31 31.64
N ARG A 513 34.30 6.61 31.97
CA ARG A 513 34.58 5.26 31.45
C ARG A 513 33.54 4.22 31.86
N GLU A 514 33.04 4.27 33.08
CA GLU A 514 31.95 3.40 33.56
C GLU A 514 30.66 3.62 32.75
N ALA A 515 30.36 4.86 32.35
CA ALA A 515 29.23 5.18 31.48
C ALA A 515 29.49 4.82 30.00
N GLU A 516 30.69 5.04 29.47
CA GLU A 516 31.12 4.59 28.13
C GLU A 516 31.02 3.07 28.01
N ASP A 517 31.51 2.33 29.00
CA ASP A 517 31.40 0.86 29.09
C ASP A 517 29.93 0.40 29.08
N MET A 518 29.04 1.12 29.77
CA MET A 518 27.60 0.80 29.78
C MET A 518 26.94 1.10 28.43
N VAL A 519 27.30 2.20 27.77
CA VAL A 519 26.86 2.50 26.39
C VAL A 519 27.38 1.45 25.41
N GLN A 520 28.62 0.97 25.55
CA GLN A 520 29.17 -0.11 24.72
C GLN A 520 28.42 -1.43 24.94
N LYS A 521 28.13 -1.81 26.19
CA LYS A 521 27.35 -3.02 26.52
C LYS A 521 25.93 -2.97 25.95
N VAL A 522 25.25 -1.82 26.07
CA VAL A 522 23.91 -1.58 25.51
C VAL A 522 23.95 -1.56 23.98
N HIS A 523 24.99 -1.00 23.37
CA HIS A 523 25.16 -1.01 21.91
C HIS A 523 25.40 -2.43 21.38
N ALA A 524 26.22 -3.24 22.07
CA ALA A 524 26.44 -4.64 21.74
C ALA A 524 25.12 -5.44 21.82
N HIS A 525 24.35 -5.31 22.92
CA HIS A 525 23.05 -5.97 23.02
C HIS A 525 22.04 -5.45 21.99
N SER A 526 22.09 -4.17 21.60
CA SER A 526 21.29 -3.64 20.47
C SER A 526 21.63 -4.39 19.18
N SER A 527 22.92 -4.52 18.84
CA SER A 527 23.36 -5.22 17.62
C SER A 527 23.02 -6.72 17.63
N GLU A 528 23.06 -7.38 18.79
CA GLU A 528 22.62 -8.77 18.96
C GLU A 528 21.11 -8.91 18.72
N MET A 529 20.30 -8.03 19.31
CA MET A 529 18.85 -8.00 19.14
C MET A 529 18.43 -7.60 17.71
N GLU A 530 19.22 -6.77 17.03
CA GLU A 530 19.06 -6.40 15.62
C GLU A 530 19.41 -7.58 14.68
N ALA A 531 20.43 -8.37 14.99
CA ALA A 531 20.76 -9.61 14.28
C ALA A 531 19.65 -10.66 14.46
N GLN A 532 19.15 -10.86 15.68
CA GLN A 532 18.02 -11.76 15.97
C GLN A 532 16.74 -11.32 15.26
N LEU A 533 16.46 -10.01 15.20
CA LEU A 533 15.35 -9.46 14.43
C LEU A 533 15.51 -9.71 12.92
N SER A 534 16.73 -9.57 12.39
CA SER A 534 17.02 -9.82 10.97
C SER A 534 16.79 -11.29 10.61
N GLN A 535 17.33 -12.23 11.41
CA GLN A 535 17.08 -13.66 11.25
C GLN A 535 15.57 -14.00 11.30
N ALA A 536 14.83 -13.45 12.26
CA ALA A 536 13.39 -13.68 12.38
C ALA A 536 12.60 -13.14 11.17
N LEU A 537 13.06 -12.06 10.52
CA LEU A 537 12.48 -11.53 9.30
C LEU A 537 12.81 -12.36 8.05
N GLU A 538 14.01 -12.95 7.98
CA GLU A 538 14.39 -13.90 6.93
C GLU A 538 13.61 -15.22 7.04
N GLU A 539 13.49 -15.79 8.26
CA GLU A 539 12.68 -16.98 8.54
C GLU A 539 11.20 -16.75 8.19
N LEU A 540 10.67 -15.57 8.55
CA LEU A 540 9.33 -15.13 8.16
C LEU A 540 9.16 -15.01 6.65
N GLY A 541 10.16 -14.47 5.94
CA GLY A 541 10.18 -14.39 4.48
C GLY A 541 10.11 -15.77 3.82
N GLY A 542 10.92 -16.72 4.30
CA GLY A 542 10.91 -18.11 3.82
C GLY A 542 9.60 -18.84 4.12
N GLN A 543 9.00 -18.64 5.30
CA GLN A 543 7.68 -19.20 5.61
C GLN A 543 6.57 -18.59 4.73
N LYS A 544 6.62 -17.28 4.45
CA LYS A 544 5.69 -16.65 3.52
C LYS A 544 5.80 -17.26 2.12
N GLN A 545 7.02 -17.44 1.59
CA GLN A 545 7.23 -18.08 0.29
C GLN A 545 6.65 -19.50 0.23
N ARG A 546 6.78 -20.31 1.29
CA ARG A 546 6.17 -21.65 1.36
C ARG A 546 4.64 -21.59 1.40
N ALA A 547 4.06 -20.69 2.17
CA ALA A 547 2.60 -20.48 2.19
C ALA A 547 2.08 -20.00 0.83
N ASP A 548 2.78 -19.08 0.17
CA ASP A 548 2.43 -18.57 -1.17
C ASP A 548 2.51 -19.70 -2.23
N MET A 549 3.49 -20.61 -2.14
CA MET A 549 3.58 -21.81 -3.01
C MET A 549 2.45 -22.81 -2.76
N LEU A 550 2.18 -23.17 -1.49
CA LEU A 550 1.06 -24.08 -1.13
C LEU A 550 -0.30 -23.48 -1.54
N GLU A 551 -0.45 -22.16 -1.50
CA GLU A 551 -1.62 -21.49 -2.06
C GLU A 551 -1.73 -21.63 -3.58
N MET A 552 -0.63 -21.62 -4.33
CA MET A 552 -0.65 -21.87 -5.77
C MET A 552 -0.97 -23.34 -6.07
N GLU A 553 -0.43 -24.29 -5.33
CA GLU A 553 -0.74 -25.72 -5.47
C GLU A 553 -2.23 -25.99 -5.20
N VAL A 554 -2.80 -25.45 -4.12
CA VAL A 554 -4.24 -25.56 -3.85
C VAL A 554 -5.08 -24.94 -4.96
N LYS A 555 -4.70 -23.76 -5.50
CA LYS A 555 -5.40 -23.12 -6.63
C LYS A 555 -5.28 -23.94 -7.93
N MET A 556 -4.15 -24.62 -8.15
CA MET A 556 -3.95 -25.52 -9.29
C MET A 556 -4.79 -26.80 -9.18
N LEU A 557 -4.86 -27.43 -8.01
CA LEU A 557 -5.70 -28.60 -7.78
C LEU A 557 -7.19 -28.26 -7.90
N GLN A 558 -7.62 -27.09 -7.39
CA GLN A 558 -8.98 -26.58 -7.56
C GLN A 558 -9.31 -26.25 -9.03
N SER A 559 -8.37 -25.70 -9.80
CA SER A 559 -8.61 -25.45 -11.23
C SER A 559 -8.78 -26.76 -12.00
N GLN A 560 -8.00 -27.79 -11.66
CA GLN A 560 -8.10 -29.14 -12.24
C GLN A 560 -9.45 -29.82 -11.92
N SER A 561 -9.98 -29.69 -10.70
CA SER A 561 -11.34 -30.21 -10.40
C SER A 561 -12.43 -29.44 -11.16
N SER A 562 -12.35 -28.11 -11.19
CA SER A 562 -13.33 -27.26 -11.88
C SER A 562 -13.37 -27.46 -13.41
N ALA A 563 -12.29 -27.97 -14.00
CA ALA A 563 -12.24 -28.36 -15.41
C ALA A 563 -12.98 -29.69 -15.69
N ALA A 564 -12.97 -30.63 -14.74
CA ALA A 564 -13.68 -31.90 -14.86
C ALA A 564 -15.21 -31.74 -14.69
N GLU A 565 -15.63 -30.82 -13.82
CA GLU A 565 -17.06 -30.55 -13.51
C GLU A 565 -17.86 -30.04 -14.72
N GLN A 566 -17.20 -29.41 -15.71
CA GLN A 566 -17.83 -28.90 -16.93
C GLN A 566 -18.30 -30.00 -17.91
N SER A 567 -18.02 -31.27 -17.61
CA SER A 567 -18.28 -32.40 -18.53
C SER A 567 -19.37 -33.40 -18.08
N PHE A 568 -20.09 -33.13 -16.98
CA PHE A 568 -21.16 -34.01 -16.48
C PHE A 568 -22.56 -33.36 -16.52
N PRO A 569 -23.56 -33.96 -17.21
CA PRO A 569 -24.91 -33.40 -17.28
C PRO A 569 -25.66 -33.43 -15.93
N LEU A 570 -25.35 -34.38 -15.05
CA LEU A 570 -25.91 -34.47 -13.69
C LEU A 570 -25.62 -33.20 -12.88
N SER A 571 -24.42 -32.64 -13.00
CA SER A 571 -24.05 -31.37 -12.34
C SER A 571 -24.93 -30.20 -12.80
N ARG A 572 -25.44 -30.22 -14.04
CA ARG A 572 -26.36 -29.18 -14.54
C ARG A 572 -27.74 -29.28 -13.90
N GLU A 573 -28.22 -30.49 -13.66
CA GLU A 573 -29.51 -30.73 -12.99
C GLU A 573 -29.42 -30.40 -11.49
N GLU A 574 -28.36 -30.85 -10.81
CA GLU A 574 -28.05 -30.47 -9.43
C GLU A 574 -27.86 -28.94 -9.29
N ALA A 575 -27.13 -28.29 -10.20
CA ALA A 575 -27.00 -26.84 -10.21
C ALA A 575 -28.32 -26.11 -10.51
N SER A 576 -29.24 -26.72 -11.26
CA SER A 576 -30.58 -26.14 -11.46
C SER A 576 -31.47 -26.29 -10.21
N SER A 577 -31.37 -27.41 -9.50
CA SER A 577 -32.03 -27.63 -8.20
C SER A 577 -31.49 -26.67 -7.13
N LEU A 578 -30.17 -26.48 -7.07
CA LEU A 578 -29.53 -25.52 -6.17
C LEU A 578 -29.89 -24.07 -6.53
N ARG A 579 -30.04 -23.72 -7.81
CA ARG A 579 -30.54 -22.38 -8.22
C ARG A 579 -31.97 -22.15 -7.77
N LEU A 580 -32.88 -23.10 -8.01
CA LEU A 580 -34.25 -23.03 -7.51
C LEU A 580 -34.27 -22.91 -5.98
N LYS A 581 -33.41 -23.65 -5.25
CA LYS A 581 -33.36 -23.50 -3.79
C LYS A 581 -32.71 -22.19 -3.32
N ILE A 582 -31.81 -21.60 -4.09
CA ILE A 582 -31.32 -20.23 -3.86
C ILE A 582 -32.46 -19.22 -4.07
N GLU A 583 -33.21 -19.31 -5.17
CA GLU A 583 -34.37 -18.44 -5.45
C GLU A 583 -35.47 -18.56 -4.37
N GLU A 584 -35.75 -19.78 -3.89
CA GLU A 584 -36.62 -20.00 -2.72
C GLU A 584 -36.07 -19.34 -1.45
N LEU A 585 -34.78 -19.54 -1.13
CA LEU A 585 -34.15 -18.98 0.08
C LEU A 585 -33.99 -17.46 0.01
N GLU A 586 -33.82 -16.88 -1.17
CA GLU A 586 -33.83 -15.43 -1.40
C GLU A 586 -35.25 -14.87 -1.25
N GLY A 587 -36.28 -15.59 -1.67
CA GLY A 587 -37.69 -15.26 -1.41
C GLY A 587 -38.07 -15.36 0.08
N GLU A 588 -37.67 -16.43 0.77
CA GLU A 588 -37.82 -16.60 2.22
C GLU A 588 -37.08 -15.49 2.97
N ARG A 589 -35.83 -15.20 2.61
CA ARG A 589 -35.04 -14.10 3.18
C ARG A 589 -35.70 -12.74 2.95
N SER A 590 -36.22 -12.47 1.76
CA SER A 590 -36.88 -11.19 1.44
C SER A 590 -38.10 -10.95 2.34
N ARG A 591 -38.94 -11.99 2.52
CA ARG A 591 -40.07 -11.96 3.46
C ARG A 591 -39.62 -11.75 4.91
N LEU A 592 -38.59 -12.47 5.36
CA LEU A 592 -38.03 -12.30 6.70
C LEU A 592 -37.40 -10.91 6.90
N GLU A 593 -36.85 -10.28 5.86
CA GLU A 593 -36.38 -8.90 5.92
C GLU A 593 -37.54 -7.89 5.94
N GLU A 594 -38.68 -8.18 5.32
CA GLU A 594 -39.91 -7.38 5.41
C GLU A 594 -40.56 -7.49 6.79
N ASP A 595 -40.75 -8.72 7.30
CA ASP A 595 -41.22 -8.99 8.66
C ASP A 595 -40.32 -8.33 9.71
N LYS A 596 -38.99 -8.43 9.53
CA LYS A 596 -38.00 -7.76 10.38
C LYS A 596 -38.17 -6.23 10.36
N LYS A 597 -38.33 -5.60 9.20
CA LYS A 597 -38.59 -4.14 9.10
C LYS A 597 -39.91 -3.75 9.78
N MET A 598 -40.95 -4.58 9.65
CA MET A 598 -42.24 -4.36 10.32
C MET A 598 -42.13 -4.47 11.85
N LEU A 599 -41.38 -5.46 12.36
CA LEU A 599 -41.10 -5.62 13.79
C LEU A 599 -40.17 -4.51 14.33
N GLU A 600 -39.18 -4.07 13.56
CA GLU A 600 -38.31 -2.94 13.92
C GLU A 600 -39.13 -1.65 14.01
N MET A 601 -39.99 -1.33 13.03
CA MET A 601 -40.92 -0.21 13.10
C MET A 601 -41.88 -0.30 14.30
N GLN A 602 -42.32 -1.51 14.69
CA GLN A 602 -43.13 -1.70 15.90
C GLN A 602 -42.33 -1.43 17.17
N LEU A 603 -41.09 -1.93 17.27
CA LEU A 603 -40.18 -1.68 18.39
C LEU A 603 -39.76 -0.21 18.50
N GLU A 604 -39.58 0.49 17.38
CA GLU A 604 -39.36 1.94 17.34
C GLU A 604 -40.59 2.69 17.88
N ARG A 605 -41.81 2.35 17.45
CA ARG A 605 -43.05 2.93 17.99
C ARG A 605 -43.18 2.68 19.50
N PHE A 606 -42.88 1.46 19.96
CA PHE A 606 -42.88 1.10 21.38
C PHE A 606 -41.81 1.87 22.19
N THR A 607 -40.64 2.13 21.59
CA THR A 607 -39.56 2.93 22.20
C THR A 607 -39.94 4.41 22.28
N LEU A 608 -40.52 4.97 21.21
CA LEU A 608 -41.05 6.34 21.17
C LEU A 608 -42.21 6.57 22.14
N GLN A 609 -43.00 5.54 22.42
CA GLN A 609 -44.04 5.54 23.46
C GLN A 609 -43.49 5.30 24.89
N GLY A 610 -42.17 5.12 25.05
CA GLY A 610 -41.52 4.96 26.35
C GLY A 610 -41.77 3.61 27.04
N SER A 611 -42.19 2.59 26.30
CA SER A 611 -42.35 1.22 26.84
C SER A 611 -41.01 0.47 26.87
N TYR A 612 -40.87 -0.50 27.78
CA TYR A 612 -39.59 -1.15 28.08
C TYR A 612 -39.72 -2.62 28.50
N ASP A 613 -38.72 -3.43 28.13
CA ASP A 613 -38.60 -4.84 28.51
C ASP A 613 -38.49 -5.01 30.04
N GLN A 614 -39.56 -5.45 30.70
CA GLN A 614 -39.56 -5.66 32.17
C GLN A 614 -38.53 -6.70 32.65
N SER A 615 -38.09 -7.61 31.76
CA SER A 615 -37.06 -8.61 32.01
C SER A 615 -35.63 -8.07 31.96
N ARG A 616 -35.41 -6.94 31.28
CA ARG A 616 -34.07 -6.33 31.04
C ARG A 616 -33.91 -4.99 31.75
N THR A 617 -34.98 -4.21 31.85
CA THR A 617 -34.98 -2.82 32.31
C THR A 617 -35.95 -2.65 33.49
N LYS A 618 -35.39 -2.46 34.69
CA LYS A 618 -36.16 -2.06 35.87
C LYS A 618 -36.16 -0.54 35.98
N VAL A 619 -37.27 0.10 35.66
CA VAL A 619 -37.44 1.55 35.87
C VAL A 619 -37.55 1.82 37.37
N LEU A 620 -36.69 2.71 37.86
CA LEU A 620 -36.65 3.18 39.24
C LEU A 620 -36.90 4.68 39.27
N HIS A 621 -37.67 5.14 40.25
CA HIS A 621 -37.83 6.56 40.56
C HIS A 621 -37.74 6.78 42.08
N MET A 622 -37.42 8.00 42.51
CA MET A 622 -37.47 8.34 43.93
C MET A 622 -38.92 8.20 44.44
N SER A 623 -39.10 7.61 45.63
CA SER A 623 -40.41 7.48 46.28
C SER A 623 -41.00 8.83 46.64
N MET A 624 -40.14 9.73 47.16
CA MET A 624 -40.40 11.15 47.32
C MET A 624 -39.97 11.87 46.03
N ASN A 625 -40.89 12.00 45.08
CA ASN A 625 -40.69 12.76 43.84
C ASN A 625 -41.73 13.90 43.76
N PRO A 626 -41.56 14.90 42.87
CA PRO A 626 -42.48 16.03 42.81
C PRO A 626 -43.96 15.64 42.59
N ALA A 627 -44.21 14.53 41.87
CA ALA A 627 -45.56 14.04 41.62
C ALA A 627 -46.18 13.33 42.85
N SER A 628 -45.40 12.60 43.67
CA SER A 628 -45.89 12.03 44.92
C SER A 628 -46.07 13.10 45.99
N ALA A 629 -45.18 14.09 46.06
CA ALA A 629 -45.34 15.28 46.90
C ALA A 629 -46.58 16.11 46.51
N ALA A 630 -46.84 16.33 45.22
CA ALA A 630 -48.05 16.99 44.74
C ALA A 630 -49.32 16.19 45.09
N LYS A 631 -49.32 14.86 44.89
CA LYS A 631 -50.43 13.98 45.32
C LYS A 631 -50.63 13.98 46.84
N GLN A 632 -49.57 14.14 47.64
CA GLN A 632 -49.66 14.23 49.10
C GLN A 632 -50.21 15.60 49.54
N ARG A 633 -49.80 16.70 48.89
CA ARG A 633 -50.41 18.03 49.09
C ARG A 633 -51.89 18.01 48.76
N LEU A 634 -52.27 17.55 47.56
CA LEU A 634 -53.68 17.42 47.16
C LEU A 634 -54.52 16.60 48.14
N ARG A 635 -53.96 15.54 48.74
CA ARG A 635 -54.64 14.77 49.81
C ARG A 635 -54.74 15.54 51.12
N GLY A 636 -53.71 16.28 51.52
CA GLY A 636 -53.74 17.15 52.71
C GLY A 636 -54.71 18.31 52.55
N ASP A 637 -54.80 18.89 51.36
CA ASP A 637 -55.73 19.97 51.04
C ASP A 637 -57.17 19.44 50.90
N GLN A 638 -57.37 18.22 50.39
CA GLN A 638 -58.65 17.51 50.48
C GLN A 638 -59.06 17.20 51.92
N ALA A 639 -58.14 16.79 52.79
CA ALA A 639 -58.42 16.55 54.21
C ALA A 639 -58.78 17.86 54.93
N ARG A 640 -58.04 18.94 54.70
CA ARG A 640 -58.36 20.29 55.22
C ARG A 640 -59.75 20.75 54.77
N LEU A 641 -60.06 20.65 53.48
CA LEU A 641 -61.38 21.01 52.96
C LEU A 641 -62.50 20.11 53.52
N GLN A 642 -62.20 18.86 53.89
CA GLN A 642 -63.14 17.98 54.60
C GLN A 642 -63.33 18.41 56.06
N GLU A 643 -62.25 18.70 56.79
CA GLU A 643 -62.26 19.23 58.16
C GLU A 643 -62.98 20.59 58.23
N GLU A 644 -62.71 21.51 57.30
CA GLU A 644 -63.42 22.78 57.15
C GLU A 644 -64.90 22.58 56.83
N CYS A 645 -65.24 21.67 55.91
CA CYS A 645 -66.63 21.31 55.64
C CYS A 645 -67.33 20.72 56.87
N GLU A 646 -66.63 19.95 57.70
CA GLU A 646 -67.18 19.36 58.93
C GLU A 646 -67.33 20.41 60.04
N GLN A 647 -66.35 21.29 60.25
CA GLN A 647 -66.46 22.44 61.15
C GLN A 647 -67.60 23.39 60.74
N LEU A 648 -67.76 23.66 59.44
CA LEU A 648 -68.88 24.47 58.93
C LEU A 648 -70.23 23.76 59.13
N ARG A 649 -70.32 22.43 58.93
CA ARG A 649 -71.52 21.64 59.25
C ARG A 649 -71.82 21.65 60.74
N GLU A 650 -70.81 21.62 61.61
CA GLU A 650 -70.99 21.68 63.06
C GLU A 650 -71.38 23.08 63.55
N LEU A 651 -70.82 24.14 62.97
CA LEU A 651 -71.23 25.51 63.21
C LEU A 651 -72.70 25.73 62.79
N VAL A 652 -73.10 25.25 61.61
CA VAL A 652 -74.50 25.25 61.17
C VAL A 652 -75.39 24.49 62.16
N ARG A 653 -75.02 23.26 62.56
CA ARG A 653 -75.75 22.47 63.57
C ARG A 653 -75.83 23.13 64.94
N ALA A 654 -74.87 23.97 65.32
CA ALA A 654 -74.88 24.71 66.58
C ALA A 654 -75.83 25.91 66.52
N LEU A 655 -75.80 26.66 65.41
CA LEU A 655 -76.72 27.76 65.12
C LEU A 655 -78.17 27.27 64.98
N GLU A 656 -78.40 26.15 64.29
CA GLU A 656 -79.71 25.48 64.18
C GLU A 656 -80.30 25.04 65.54
N ARG A 657 -79.44 24.82 66.55
CA ARG A 657 -79.84 24.49 67.93
C ARG A 657 -79.96 25.72 68.84
N GLY A 658 -79.72 26.93 68.32
CA GLY A 658 -79.77 28.17 69.10
C GLY A 658 -78.66 28.32 70.14
N GLY A 659 -77.53 27.61 69.99
CA GLY A 659 -76.38 27.73 70.87
C GLY A 659 -75.48 28.93 70.51
N PRO A 660 -74.73 29.50 71.47
CA PRO A 660 -73.71 30.51 71.16
C PRO A 660 -72.58 29.92 70.30
N VAL A 661 -72.01 30.75 69.43
CA VAL A 661 -70.93 30.36 68.51
C VAL A 661 -69.69 29.91 69.31
N PRO A 662 -69.04 28.78 68.95
CA PRO A 662 -67.79 28.37 69.59
C PRO A 662 -66.66 29.38 69.35
N ALA A 663 -66.14 29.97 70.45
CA ALA A 663 -65.20 31.09 70.43
C ALA A 663 -63.87 30.85 69.69
N GLY A 664 -63.55 29.61 69.31
CA GLY A 664 -62.39 29.30 68.47
C GLY A 664 -62.52 29.74 67.00
N LEU A 665 -63.75 29.97 66.50
CA LEU A 665 -64.01 30.28 65.09
C LEU A 665 -64.27 31.76 64.80
N GLU A 666 -64.61 32.59 65.79
CA GLU A 666 -64.70 34.05 65.59
C GLU A 666 -63.33 34.65 65.23
N ALA A 667 -62.24 34.10 65.76
CA ALA A 667 -60.86 34.50 65.43
C ALA A 667 -60.43 34.17 63.99
N ALA A 668 -61.16 33.29 63.28
CA ALA A 668 -60.90 32.97 61.88
C ALA A 668 -61.72 33.84 60.90
N ALA A 669 -62.78 34.51 61.38
CA ALA A 669 -63.61 35.41 60.58
C ALA A 669 -62.99 36.82 60.39
N SER A 670 -62.01 37.18 61.22
CA SER A 670 -61.26 38.45 61.12
C SER A 670 -60.16 38.38 60.05
N LEU A 671 -60.50 38.79 58.83
CA LEU A 671 -59.60 38.95 57.68
C LEU A 671 -58.41 39.90 57.92
N PRO A 672 -57.28 39.62 57.28
CA PRO A 672 -56.65 40.59 56.36
C PRO A 672 -56.68 40.03 54.93
N SER A 673 -57.42 40.61 53.98
CA SER A 673 -57.13 41.88 53.27
C SER A 673 -55.85 41.84 52.43
N SER A 674 -55.99 41.79 51.11
CA SER A 674 -54.90 41.55 50.16
C SER A 674 -53.98 42.75 49.92
N THR A 675 -52.77 42.73 50.49
CA THR A 675 -51.63 43.53 50.01
C THR A 675 -50.30 42.88 50.38
N GLU A 676 -49.70 42.11 49.46
CA GLU A 676 -48.24 42.10 49.27
C GLU A 676 -47.91 41.55 47.87
N LEU A 677 -47.61 42.48 46.96
CA LEU A 677 -46.96 42.20 45.67
C LEU A 677 -45.54 42.78 45.73
N THR A 678 -44.61 42.13 45.04
CA THR A 678 -43.32 42.67 44.57
C THR A 678 -42.34 43.28 45.60
N ALA A 679 -41.37 42.47 46.08
CA ALA A 679 -39.97 42.89 46.32
C ALA A 679 -39.05 41.66 46.55
N ALA A 680 -37.74 41.81 46.26
CA ALA A 680 -36.59 40.98 46.72
C ALA A 680 -36.76 39.43 46.76
N GLN A 681 -36.27 38.59 45.82
CA GLN A 681 -35.27 38.74 44.75
C GLN A 681 -33.83 39.03 45.22
N THR A 682 -32.95 38.01 45.25
CA THR A 682 -31.54 38.03 44.76
C THR A 682 -30.87 36.65 44.88
N GLY A 683 -30.12 36.24 43.85
CA GLY A 683 -29.10 35.16 43.89
C GLY A 683 -29.58 33.77 43.46
N SER A 684 -28.97 33.12 42.44
CA SER A 684 -27.96 33.60 41.48
C SER A 684 -27.92 32.71 40.23
N ASP A 685 -27.80 33.31 39.04
CA ASP A 685 -27.63 32.58 37.78
C ASP A 685 -26.22 32.00 37.60
N GLN A 686 -26.13 30.80 37.02
CA GLN A 686 -25.07 30.30 36.12
C GLN A 686 -25.41 28.85 35.71
N GLY A 687 -25.49 28.47 34.44
CA GLY A 687 -25.50 29.28 33.20
C GLY A 687 -25.68 28.34 32.01
N ALA A 688 -26.31 28.81 30.92
CA ALA A 688 -26.53 28.03 29.71
C ALA A 688 -26.28 28.88 28.45
N LEU A 689 -25.41 28.38 27.57
CA LEU A 689 -25.12 28.91 26.25
C LEU A 689 -25.19 27.74 25.25
N GLU A 690 -25.87 27.98 24.13
CA GLU A 690 -25.72 27.36 22.80
C GLU A 690 -25.79 25.81 22.71
N SER A 691 -26.49 25.17 21.77
CA SER A 691 -27.15 25.60 20.53
C SER A 691 -28.53 24.91 20.41
N GLY A 692 -29.42 25.18 19.43
CA GLY A 692 -29.30 26.00 18.22
C GLY A 692 -29.27 25.13 16.95
N MET A 693 -30.44 24.67 16.50
CA MET A 693 -30.67 24.12 15.15
C MET A 693 -32.16 24.15 14.77
N ASP A 694 -32.43 24.50 13.51
CA ASP A 694 -33.78 24.66 12.96
C ASP A 694 -34.42 23.35 12.47
N ALA A 695 -35.76 23.28 12.50
CA ALA A 695 -36.53 22.63 11.43
C ALA A 695 -38.00 23.11 11.41
N HIS A 696 -38.48 23.56 10.25
CA HIS A 696 -39.92 23.69 9.98
C HIS A 696 -40.55 22.32 9.72
N ALA A 697 -41.78 22.10 10.21
CA ALA A 697 -42.91 21.73 9.33
C ALA A 697 -44.25 21.77 10.11
N VAL A 698 -45.28 22.34 9.51
CA VAL A 698 -46.67 22.24 10.00
C VAL A 698 -47.32 20.99 9.40
N GLY A 699 -47.92 20.14 10.25
CA GLY A 699 -48.68 18.97 9.81
C GLY A 699 -49.92 18.76 10.69
N ARG A 700 -51.06 19.31 10.27
CA ARG A 700 -52.38 18.95 10.85
C ARG A 700 -52.77 17.55 10.37
N ALA A 701 -53.29 16.74 11.29
CA ALA A 701 -54.24 15.69 10.98
C ALA A 701 -55.26 15.62 12.13
N ASP A 702 -56.54 15.71 11.81
CA ASP A 702 -57.63 15.60 12.78
C ASP A 702 -57.86 14.13 13.19
N GLY A 703 -58.45 13.91 14.36
CA GLY A 703 -58.69 12.55 14.88
C GLY A 703 -59.95 11.87 14.32
N GLY A 704 -60.00 10.55 14.37
CA GLY A 704 -61.20 9.78 14.02
C GLY A 704 -60.98 8.27 13.92
N LEU A 705 -61.27 7.56 15.02
CA LEU A 705 -61.26 6.09 15.20
C LEU A 705 -59.88 5.42 15.18
#